data_AF-W4L9P4-F1
#
_entry.id   AF-W4L9P4-F1
#
_cell.length_a   1.000
_cell.length_b   1.000
_cell.length_c   1.000
_cell.angle_alpha   90.00
_cell.angle_beta   90.00
_cell.angle_gamma   90.00
#
_symmetry.space_group_name_H-M   'P 1'
#
loop_
_entity.id
_entity.type
_entity.pdbx_description
1 polymer ?
#
loop_
_entity_poly.entity_id
_entity_poly.type
_entity_poly.pdbx_seq_one_letter_code
_entity_poly.pdbx_strand_id
1 'polypeptide(L)'
;MSVDRLSAAVSSFAPIPVETMRTLLVCRGPIAFETLEVYQRCQWQLPHVIISSKEWIAELQRTAPWIVDLPSNHVHYIQEYNDVDAVLEIAAANHIDAIYPGYGFLAESADFADRVQAAGIRFIGPTPEALRSVGDKDAAISLAKQLGIPTIPGDDTLVAYAQTHRQLDIEAETVRRTLAMAQAYPGYPIRLKHPAGGGGKGQRVLSADAMQGAGAHEAVVEALTKLWAEIGVSATDADARKGVLLELNLPRPLHWEVQIFGDGETVVHFAARDCSFQNHGYQKFIEIALHPAAIESEIQALDASVDATRIEYLTQRKMTLERICADALKLGQAIGLRGAATVEFLIDEQGEAYFLEVNPRIQVEHAVTEGVARVRGKAISLVELQQRVAAGGKLGFQQSDVTCVGDAIEVRLNAWHEDLNPVLGGVVQSLRFHVEPWPEVHDRLRIDASGLVQRHQPWIVPSYDANFALIVVSGRSRYDVLDHMLIALQDVLAIEGNIELHTNLQPLIGMLVLMRSLPPETEFRTDTSLLWMAMIALITAHKEPVLVSIPAFPRRPGQYDSARLARLIQQTLESGFANPSRLLAYYMKRLIHLRHGGRPLSNLEVLWQLADELSVPLHEEERQLGDALIQAADALWQALDQSSERYMAFCQTDMNLFDDVQDTTLDTALKPLPTNDVDLSQPEMRAFIQDILGWLNASIPAIKTLIQVLEQTQIHTFLKPNESLALERPDYLAEAKTIADLHGLLSSTLRPTMLRHGELLSPMEATIYHQPEPGAPPFVEVGGEVSVGQTIALLEAMKMFSELPSPVDGVVEAILVESGQGVKTGTPLFKIVTQDATDETTIDRLPQLESNGFQNHFFLL
;
A
#
# COMPACT_ATOMS: atom_id res chain seq x y z
N MET A 1 -56.22 5.75 -18.45
CA MET A 1 -56.48 7.14 -18.87
C MET A 1 -55.25 7.94 -18.55
N SER A 2 -54.64 8.47 -19.60
CA SER A 2 -53.37 9.18 -19.65
C SER A 2 -53.48 10.64 -19.20
N VAL A 3 -52.30 11.26 -19.09
CA VAL A 3 -51.97 12.68 -19.32
C VAL A 3 -51.66 13.51 -18.06
N ASP A 4 -50.35 13.48 -17.76
CA ASP A 4 -49.42 14.61 -17.77
C ASP A 4 -49.19 15.55 -16.56
N ARG A 5 -47.88 15.82 -16.43
CA ARG A 5 -47.17 16.94 -15.78
C ARG A 5 -46.90 16.85 -14.29
N LEU A 6 -45.78 16.20 -13.96
CA LEU A 6 -44.78 16.77 -13.06
C LEU A 6 -43.36 16.59 -13.65
N SER A 7 -43.16 17.15 -14.85
CA SER A 7 -41.85 17.67 -15.26
C SER A 7 -41.77 19.14 -14.81
N ALA A 8 -41.49 19.36 -13.52
CA ALA A 8 -41.03 20.63 -12.96
C ALA A 8 -40.77 20.48 -11.45
N ALA A 9 -39.55 20.06 -11.09
CA ALA A 9 -38.83 20.53 -9.90
C ALA A 9 -37.44 19.88 -9.89
N VAL A 10 -36.53 20.30 -10.78
CA VAL A 10 -35.15 20.43 -10.32
C VAL A 10 -35.24 21.56 -9.30
N SER A 11 -35.37 21.21 -8.03
CA SER A 11 -35.48 22.21 -6.98
C SER A 11 -34.16 22.99 -6.94
N SER A 12 -34.19 24.21 -7.47
CA SER A 12 -33.14 25.18 -7.21
C SER A 12 -33.31 25.58 -5.75
N PHE A 13 -32.75 24.78 -4.84
CA PHE A 13 -32.66 25.16 -3.43
C PHE A 13 -32.14 26.60 -3.39
N ALA A 14 -32.89 27.51 -2.77
CA ALA A 14 -32.48 28.90 -2.65
C ALA A 14 -31.16 28.96 -1.86
N PRO A 15 -30.16 29.77 -2.27
CA PRO A 15 -28.88 29.83 -1.56
C PRO A 15 -29.06 29.99 -0.05
N ILE A 16 -28.32 29.21 0.72
CA ILE A 16 -28.31 29.27 2.18
C ILE A 16 -26.96 29.86 2.60
N PRO A 17 -26.90 30.82 3.53
CA PRO A 17 -25.63 31.21 4.11
C PRO A 17 -25.03 30.00 4.85
N VAL A 18 -23.81 29.60 4.48
CA VAL A 18 -23.13 28.42 5.04
C VAL A 18 -23.05 28.51 6.57
N GLU A 19 -22.91 29.73 7.10
CA GLU A 19 -22.86 30.04 8.53
C GLU A 19 -24.09 29.55 9.31
N THR A 20 -25.22 29.38 8.61
CA THR A 20 -26.52 28.99 9.18
C THR A 20 -27.02 27.63 8.67
N MET A 21 -26.25 26.97 7.80
CA MET A 21 -26.63 25.69 7.20
C MET A 21 -26.42 24.55 8.21
N ARG A 22 -27.50 23.86 8.58
CA ARG A 22 -27.40 22.66 9.43
C ARG A 22 -27.03 21.47 8.58
N THR A 23 -25.81 21.01 8.77
CA THR A 23 -25.25 19.89 8.00
C THR A 23 -25.24 18.61 8.80
N LEU A 24 -25.55 17.48 8.17
CA LEU A 24 -25.42 16.14 8.73
C LEU A 24 -24.29 15.40 8.02
N LEU A 25 -23.31 14.91 8.78
CA LEU A 25 -22.22 14.09 8.27
C LEU A 25 -22.64 12.61 8.27
N VAL A 26 -22.58 11.99 7.08
CA VAL A 26 -22.88 10.57 6.86
C VAL A 26 -21.60 9.87 6.40
N CYS A 27 -20.56 10.04 7.20
CA CYS A 27 -19.21 9.53 6.98
C CYS A 27 -18.49 9.37 8.32
N ARG A 28 -17.35 8.71 8.31
CA ARG A 28 -16.54 8.41 9.52
C ARG A 28 -15.06 8.72 9.31
N GLY A 29 -14.28 8.61 10.38
CA GLY A 29 -12.82 8.63 10.33
C GLY A 29 -12.24 10.00 9.92
N PRO A 30 -11.11 10.03 9.20
CA PRO A 30 -10.40 11.25 8.82
C PRO A 30 -11.27 12.35 8.22
N ILE A 31 -12.11 12.02 7.23
CA ILE A 31 -12.92 13.02 6.51
C ILE A 31 -14.01 13.66 7.37
N ALA A 32 -14.60 12.91 8.32
CA ALA A 32 -15.58 13.46 9.25
C ALA A 32 -14.91 14.47 10.19
N PHE A 33 -13.71 14.13 10.68
CA PHE A 33 -12.91 14.99 11.54
C PHE A 33 -12.44 16.25 10.83
N GLU A 34 -11.87 16.14 9.63
CA GLU A 34 -11.46 17.29 8.82
C GLU A 34 -12.65 18.24 8.55
N THR A 35 -13.82 17.67 8.26
CA THR A 35 -15.02 18.49 8.06
C THR A 35 -15.36 19.29 9.33
N LEU A 36 -15.24 18.70 10.52
CA LEU A 36 -15.43 19.42 11.78
C LEU A 36 -14.40 20.54 11.95
N GLU A 37 -13.12 20.29 11.65
CA GLU A 37 -12.07 21.31 11.71
C GLU A 37 -12.35 22.47 10.75
N VAL A 38 -12.82 22.20 9.54
CA VAL A 38 -13.23 23.22 8.57
C VAL A 38 -14.35 24.08 9.14
N TYR A 39 -15.37 23.47 9.76
CA TYR A 39 -16.49 24.21 10.35
C TYR A 39 -16.04 25.07 11.54
N GLN A 40 -15.14 24.56 12.40
CA GLN A 40 -14.55 25.31 13.51
C GLN A 40 -13.69 26.48 13.01
N ARG A 41 -12.79 26.23 12.06
CA ARG A 41 -11.91 27.24 11.43
C ARG A 41 -12.70 28.36 10.77
N CYS A 42 -13.81 28.00 10.10
CA CYS A 42 -14.69 28.97 9.43
C CYS A 42 -15.71 29.63 10.36
N GLN A 43 -15.77 29.22 11.64
CA GLN A 43 -16.76 29.68 12.62
C GLN A 43 -18.21 29.46 12.16
N TRP A 44 -18.45 28.34 11.48
CA TRP A 44 -19.78 27.91 11.06
C TRP A 44 -20.49 27.12 12.17
N GLN A 45 -21.80 26.96 12.04
CA GLN A 45 -22.57 26.11 12.95
C GLN A 45 -22.09 24.65 12.85
N LEU A 46 -21.61 24.08 13.97
CA LEU A 46 -21.12 22.71 14.00
C LEU A 46 -22.15 21.72 13.42
N PRO A 47 -21.71 20.75 12.60
CA PRO A 47 -22.60 19.79 11.98
C PRO A 47 -23.15 18.78 13.00
N HIS A 48 -24.20 18.09 12.59
CA HIS A 48 -24.65 16.84 13.19
C HIS A 48 -23.82 15.69 12.63
N VAL A 49 -23.58 14.65 13.43
CA VAL A 49 -22.73 13.50 13.07
C VAL A 49 -23.48 12.21 13.36
N ILE A 50 -23.37 11.26 12.42
CA ILE A 50 -23.86 9.90 12.58
C ILE A 50 -22.75 8.98 13.08
N ILE A 51 -23.10 8.06 13.98
CA ILE A 51 -22.24 6.99 14.47
C ILE A 51 -22.93 5.65 14.23
N SER A 52 -22.23 4.71 13.59
CA SER A 52 -22.72 3.34 13.40
C SER A 52 -22.60 2.51 14.69
N SER A 53 -23.55 1.58 14.88
CA SER A 53 -23.52 0.58 15.95
C SER A 53 -22.24 -0.27 15.95
N LYS A 54 -21.59 -0.46 14.79
CA LYS A 54 -20.31 -1.18 14.69
C LYS A 54 -19.11 -0.38 15.20
N GLU A 55 -19.17 0.94 15.17
CA GLU A 55 -18.21 1.79 15.88
C GLU A 55 -18.52 1.81 17.38
N TRP A 56 -19.81 1.82 17.71
CA TRP A 56 -20.32 1.82 19.08
C TRP A 56 -20.04 0.53 19.87
N ILE A 57 -19.99 -0.64 19.22
CA ILE A 57 -19.62 -1.91 19.88
C ILE A 57 -18.17 -1.89 20.40
N ALA A 58 -17.33 -0.96 19.93
CA ALA A 58 -16.02 -0.69 20.52
C ALA A 58 -16.09 0.05 21.88
N GLU A 59 -17.27 0.37 22.41
CA GLU A 59 -17.43 1.15 23.64
C GLU A 59 -18.09 0.39 24.80
N LEU A 60 -17.26 0.06 25.80
CA LEU A 60 -17.54 0.55 27.15
C LEU A 60 -17.09 2.03 27.23
N GLN A 61 -17.98 2.95 26.84
CA GLN A 61 -18.01 4.39 27.15
C GLN A 61 -16.71 5.22 27.04
N ARG A 62 -16.12 5.38 25.86
CA ARG A 62 -15.05 6.38 25.59
C ARG A 62 -15.06 6.86 24.13
N THR A 63 -16.04 7.67 23.76
CA THR A 63 -16.16 8.32 22.44
C THR A 63 -14.87 9.05 22.08
N ALA A 64 -14.52 9.05 20.78
CA ALA A 64 -13.35 9.78 20.28
C ALA A 64 -13.33 11.23 20.82
N PRO A 65 -12.17 11.79 21.23
CA PRO A 65 -12.12 13.09 21.91
C PRO A 65 -12.84 14.22 21.18
N TRP A 66 -12.85 14.20 19.85
CA TRP A 66 -13.54 15.19 19.01
C TRP A 66 -15.07 15.05 19.00
N ILE A 67 -15.62 13.86 19.29
CA ILE A 67 -17.06 13.62 19.45
C ILE A 67 -17.51 14.10 20.84
N VAL A 68 -16.66 13.97 21.86
CA VAL A 68 -16.96 14.40 23.24
C VAL A 68 -17.23 15.90 23.32
N ASP A 69 -16.54 16.69 22.49
CA ASP A 69 -16.70 18.15 22.45
C ASP A 69 -17.95 18.60 21.66
N LEU A 70 -18.65 17.68 20.99
CA LEU A 70 -19.92 17.98 20.34
C LEU A 70 -21.08 17.96 21.35
N PRO A 71 -22.05 18.89 21.22
CA PRO A 71 -23.29 18.82 21.98
C PRO A 71 -23.99 17.47 21.73
N SER A 72 -24.55 16.84 22.77
CA SER A 72 -25.14 15.50 22.65
C SER A 72 -26.29 15.42 21.63
N ASN A 73 -26.99 16.53 21.37
CA ASN A 73 -28.03 16.61 20.35
C ASN A 73 -27.49 16.68 18.90
N HIS A 74 -26.18 16.80 18.71
CA HIS A 74 -25.52 16.72 17.41
C HIS A 74 -25.05 15.30 17.07
N VAL A 75 -25.08 14.36 18.01
CA VAL A 75 -24.61 12.99 17.80
C VAL A 75 -25.81 12.05 17.66
N HIS A 76 -25.84 11.29 16.56
CA HIS A 76 -26.96 10.40 16.20
C HIS A 76 -26.45 8.99 15.93
N TYR A 77 -27.25 7.97 16.24
CA TYR A 77 -26.84 6.57 16.13
C TYR A 77 -27.69 5.81 15.14
N ILE A 78 -27.05 4.99 14.31
CA ILE A 78 -27.72 4.08 13.36
C ILE A 78 -27.07 2.71 13.37
N GLN A 79 -27.69 1.71 12.75
CA GLN A 79 -27.06 0.40 12.63
C GLN A 79 -25.84 0.44 11.71
N GLU A 80 -25.98 1.05 10.53
CA GLU A 80 -24.95 1.13 9.49
C GLU A 80 -25.02 2.43 8.71
N TYR A 81 -23.89 2.97 8.26
CA TYR A 81 -23.83 4.17 7.42
C TYR A 81 -24.60 4.08 6.09
N ASN A 82 -24.96 2.87 5.65
CA ASN A 82 -25.75 2.66 4.44
C ASN A 82 -27.28 2.61 4.69
N ASP A 83 -27.74 2.79 5.92
CA ASP A 83 -29.16 2.83 6.26
C ASP A 83 -29.77 4.18 5.86
N VAL A 84 -30.17 4.27 4.59
CA VAL A 84 -30.73 5.50 3.99
C VAL A 84 -31.98 5.98 4.72
N ASP A 85 -32.84 5.07 5.17
CA ASP A 85 -34.09 5.43 5.83
C ASP A 85 -33.80 6.08 7.19
N ALA A 86 -32.95 5.46 8.00
CA ALA A 86 -32.54 6.02 9.29
C ALA A 86 -31.85 7.39 9.16
N VAL A 87 -30.98 7.54 8.15
CA VAL A 87 -30.32 8.82 7.85
C VAL A 87 -31.34 9.93 7.56
N LEU A 88 -32.34 9.65 6.73
CA LEU A 88 -33.36 10.64 6.35
C LEU A 88 -34.33 10.94 7.50
N GLU A 89 -34.66 9.96 8.35
CA GLU A 89 -35.45 10.17 9.56
C GLU A 89 -34.74 11.11 10.55
N ILE A 90 -33.45 10.88 10.80
CA ILE A 90 -32.60 11.77 11.62
C ILE A 90 -32.56 13.17 11.00
N ALA A 91 -32.38 13.26 9.69
CA ALA A 91 -32.31 14.52 8.99
C ALA A 91 -33.62 15.34 9.13
N ALA A 92 -34.77 14.67 8.98
CA ALA A 92 -36.07 15.30 9.15
C ALA A 92 -36.32 15.76 10.61
N ALA A 93 -35.99 14.91 11.59
CA ALA A 93 -36.19 15.20 13.01
C ALA A 93 -35.35 16.39 13.51
N ASN A 94 -34.18 16.61 12.91
CA ASN A 94 -33.25 17.68 13.29
C ASN A 94 -33.30 18.89 12.34
N HIS A 95 -34.23 18.87 11.38
CA HIS A 95 -34.38 19.93 10.37
C HIS A 95 -33.07 20.19 9.60
N ILE A 96 -32.39 19.15 9.17
CA ILE A 96 -31.13 19.26 8.44
C ILE A 96 -31.34 19.94 7.08
N ASP A 97 -30.45 20.87 6.74
CA ASP A 97 -30.49 21.64 5.49
C ASP A 97 -29.60 21.00 4.40
N ALA A 98 -28.53 20.30 4.80
CA ALA A 98 -27.60 19.63 3.90
C ALA A 98 -27.01 18.33 4.48
N ILE A 99 -26.72 17.36 3.61
CA ILE A 99 -26.06 16.09 3.97
C ILE A 99 -24.72 15.99 3.26
N TYR A 100 -23.64 15.74 4.02
CA TYR A 100 -22.31 15.49 3.52
C TYR A 100 -21.92 14.02 3.70
N PRO A 101 -21.77 13.25 2.61
CA PRO A 101 -21.43 11.83 2.69
C PRO A 101 -19.92 11.54 2.68
N GLY A 102 -19.05 12.56 2.54
CA GLY A 102 -17.61 12.37 2.44
C GLY A 102 -17.21 11.45 1.29
N TYR A 103 -16.46 10.38 1.60
CA TYR A 103 -16.13 9.30 0.68
C TYR A 103 -16.59 7.94 1.23
N GLY A 104 -16.74 6.96 0.33
CA GLY A 104 -17.29 5.65 0.67
C GLY A 104 -18.79 5.68 1.00
N PHE A 105 -19.33 4.57 1.49
CA PHE A 105 -20.73 4.42 1.88
C PHE A 105 -21.72 4.90 0.80
N LEU A 106 -22.41 6.01 1.06
CA LEU A 106 -23.47 6.57 0.22
C LEU A 106 -22.98 7.72 -0.68
N ALA A 107 -21.68 8.05 -0.68
CA ALA A 107 -21.13 9.21 -1.39
C ALA A 107 -21.34 9.18 -2.92
N GLU A 108 -21.41 7.98 -3.50
CA GLU A 108 -21.58 7.78 -4.95
C GLU A 108 -23.00 7.26 -5.29
N SER A 109 -23.88 7.14 -4.30
CA SER A 109 -25.22 6.62 -4.50
C SER A 109 -26.14 7.68 -5.10
N ALA A 110 -26.42 7.56 -6.40
CA ALA A 110 -27.36 8.43 -7.08
C ALA A 110 -28.77 8.34 -6.48
N ASP A 111 -29.23 7.14 -6.10
CA ASP A 111 -30.52 6.92 -5.44
C ASP A 111 -30.59 7.67 -4.11
N PHE A 112 -29.52 7.59 -3.30
CA PHE A 112 -29.45 8.34 -2.06
C PHE A 112 -29.53 9.86 -2.30
N ALA A 113 -28.77 10.36 -3.26
CA ALA A 113 -28.78 11.78 -3.62
C ALA A 113 -30.18 12.23 -4.11
N ASP A 114 -30.87 11.41 -4.92
CA ASP A 114 -32.24 11.66 -5.37
C ASP A 114 -33.20 11.74 -4.17
N ARG A 115 -33.09 10.80 -3.22
CA ARG A 115 -33.93 10.77 -2.00
C ARG A 115 -33.66 11.97 -1.06
N VAL A 116 -32.40 12.36 -0.89
CA VAL A 116 -32.00 13.55 -0.13
C VAL A 116 -32.63 14.81 -0.73
N GLN A 117 -32.56 14.97 -2.06
CA GLN A 117 -33.17 16.11 -2.74
C GLN A 117 -34.70 16.09 -2.69
N ALA A 118 -35.33 14.92 -2.82
CA ALA A 118 -36.78 14.76 -2.68
C ALA A 118 -37.28 15.12 -1.27
N ALA A 119 -36.44 14.94 -0.24
CA ALA A 119 -36.71 15.37 1.14
C ALA A 119 -36.52 16.88 1.36
N GLY A 120 -36.12 17.64 0.33
CA GLY A 120 -35.86 19.07 0.46
C GLY A 120 -34.51 19.40 1.11
N ILE A 121 -33.56 18.46 1.08
CA ILE A 121 -32.24 18.59 1.68
C ILE A 121 -31.18 18.70 0.57
N ARG A 122 -30.15 19.52 0.78
CA ARG A 122 -29.03 19.63 -0.16
C ARG A 122 -28.07 18.45 -0.03
N PHE A 123 -27.84 17.73 -1.11
CA PHE A 123 -26.74 16.76 -1.19
C PHE A 123 -25.42 17.48 -1.47
N ILE A 124 -24.45 17.41 -0.55
CA ILE A 124 -23.13 18.03 -0.68
C ILE A 124 -22.23 17.10 -1.52
N GLY A 125 -22.37 17.24 -2.83
CA GLY A 125 -21.67 16.46 -3.84
C GLY A 125 -22.27 16.70 -5.24
N PRO A 126 -21.87 15.90 -6.24
CA PRO A 126 -22.44 15.94 -7.57
C PRO A 126 -23.95 15.73 -7.58
N THR A 127 -24.62 16.17 -8.65
CA THR A 127 -26.06 15.96 -8.79
C THR A 127 -26.37 14.49 -9.03
N PRO A 128 -27.59 14.01 -8.73
CA PRO A 128 -27.98 12.63 -9.03
C PRO A 128 -27.81 12.27 -10.51
N GLU A 129 -28.06 13.22 -11.42
CA GLU A 129 -27.80 13.04 -12.85
C GLU A 129 -26.33 12.82 -13.15
N ALA A 130 -25.44 13.63 -12.55
CA ALA A 130 -24.00 13.47 -12.69
C ALA A 130 -23.55 12.11 -12.13
N LEU A 131 -24.01 11.74 -10.93
CA LEU A 131 -23.73 10.44 -10.32
C LEU A 131 -24.15 9.27 -11.21
N ARG A 132 -25.34 9.31 -11.82
CA ARG A 132 -25.79 8.26 -12.77
C ARG A 132 -24.96 8.23 -14.05
N SER A 133 -24.49 9.38 -14.53
CA SER A 133 -23.75 9.47 -15.80
C SER A 133 -22.35 8.87 -15.74
N VAL A 134 -21.75 8.81 -14.54
CA VAL A 134 -20.37 8.32 -14.36
C VAL A 134 -20.21 7.24 -13.29
N GLY A 135 -21.26 6.91 -12.53
CA GLY A 135 -21.22 5.86 -11.52
C GLY A 135 -21.24 4.44 -12.10
N ASP A 136 -21.72 4.28 -13.34
CA ASP A 136 -21.56 3.05 -14.11
C ASP A 136 -20.34 3.17 -15.03
N LYS A 137 -19.42 2.20 -14.96
CA LYS A 137 -18.17 2.22 -15.73
C LYS A 137 -18.42 2.24 -17.24
N ASP A 138 -19.41 1.51 -17.73
CA ASP A 138 -19.71 1.45 -19.17
C ASP A 138 -20.30 2.77 -19.66
N ALA A 139 -21.13 3.41 -18.83
CA ALA A 139 -21.67 4.74 -19.11
C ALA A 139 -20.56 5.80 -19.14
N ALA A 140 -19.65 5.76 -18.17
CA ALA A 140 -18.51 6.67 -18.09
C ALA A 140 -17.56 6.50 -19.29
N ILE A 141 -17.22 5.26 -19.66
CA ILE A 141 -16.41 4.93 -20.84
C ILE A 141 -17.09 5.41 -22.12
N SER A 142 -18.41 5.21 -22.24
CA SER A 142 -19.16 5.68 -23.40
C SER A 142 -19.14 7.20 -23.53
N LEU A 143 -19.31 7.91 -22.41
CA LEU A 143 -19.20 9.38 -22.37
C LEU A 143 -17.78 9.85 -22.74
N ALA A 144 -16.74 9.22 -22.19
CA ALA A 144 -15.36 9.54 -22.52
C ALA A 144 -15.09 9.38 -24.04
N LYS A 145 -15.54 8.28 -24.65
CA LYS A 145 -15.45 8.05 -26.11
C LYS A 145 -16.17 9.14 -26.91
N GLN A 146 -17.37 9.55 -26.48
CA GLN A 146 -18.13 10.62 -27.14
C GLN A 146 -17.41 11.97 -27.09
N LEU A 147 -16.66 12.23 -26.02
CA LEU A 147 -15.86 13.44 -25.83
C LEU A 147 -14.47 13.37 -26.52
N GLY A 148 -14.16 12.24 -27.19
CA GLY A 148 -12.88 12.02 -27.84
C GLY A 148 -11.73 11.78 -26.86
N ILE A 149 -12.04 11.36 -25.63
CA ILE A 149 -11.04 11.01 -24.61
C ILE A 149 -10.65 9.55 -24.83
N PRO A 150 -9.35 9.23 -24.97
CA PRO A 150 -8.91 7.85 -25.18
C PRO A 150 -9.33 6.96 -24.00
N THR A 151 -9.88 5.79 -24.30
CA THR A 151 -10.17 4.73 -23.31
C THR A 151 -9.33 3.51 -23.66
N ILE A 152 -9.16 2.58 -22.73
CA ILE A 152 -8.45 1.32 -23.00
C ILE A 152 -9.08 0.67 -24.24
N PRO A 153 -8.29 0.35 -25.29
CA PRO A 153 -8.82 -0.32 -26.46
C PRO A 153 -9.45 -1.65 -26.05
N GLY A 154 -10.66 -1.92 -26.55
CA GLY A 154 -11.39 -3.13 -26.21
C GLY A 154 -12.60 -3.37 -27.10
N ASP A 155 -13.16 -4.58 -27.01
CA ASP A 155 -14.33 -5.05 -27.75
C ASP A 155 -15.23 -5.88 -26.84
N ASP A 156 -16.36 -5.30 -26.46
CA ASP A 156 -17.44 -5.92 -25.67
C ASP A 156 -18.54 -6.53 -26.55
N THR A 157 -18.53 -6.26 -27.87
CA THR A 157 -19.61 -6.68 -28.77
C THR A 157 -19.63 -8.19 -29.01
N LEU A 158 -18.54 -8.88 -28.67
CA LEU A 158 -18.46 -10.34 -28.62
C LEU A 158 -19.40 -10.96 -27.58
N VAL A 159 -19.80 -10.22 -26.55
CA VAL A 159 -20.83 -10.64 -25.59
C VAL A 159 -22.18 -10.76 -26.28
N ALA A 160 -22.59 -9.73 -27.02
CA ALA A 160 -23.82 -9.77 -27.80
C ALA A 160 -23.75 -10.80 -28.93
N TYR A 161 -22.60 -10.93 -29.59
CA TYR A 161 -22.38 -11.93 -30.65
C TYR A 161 -22.64 -13.36 -30.16
N ALA A 162 -22.18 -13.69 -28.94
CA ALA A 162 -22.36 -15.01 -28.35
C ALA A 162 -23.81 -15.40 -28.06
N GLN A 163 -24.71 -14.42 -27.92
CA GLN A 163 -26.13 -14.67 -27.68
C GLN A 163 -26.86 -15.16 -28.95
N THR A 164 -26.34 -14.88 -30.14
CA THR A 164 -27.02 -15.16 -31.42
C THR A 164 -26.30 -16.18 -32.31
N HIS A 165 -25.13 -16.68 -31.90
CA HIS A 165 -24.27 -17.57 -32.70
C HIS A 165 -23.94 -18.88 -31.96
N ARG A 166 -23.37 -19.86 -32.68
CA ARG A 166 -22.97 -21.16 -32.12
C ARG A 166 -21.52 -21.14 -31.64
N GLN A 167 -21.13 -22.13 -30.84
CA GLN A 167 -19.81 -22.20 -30.20
C GLN A 167 -18.62 -22.01 -31.16
N LEU A 168 -18.55 -22.78 -32.24
CA LEU A 168 -17.45 -22.69 -33.22
C LEU A 168 -17.37 -21.30 -33.85
N ASP A 169 -18.53 -20.64 -34.04
CA ASP A 169 -18.58 -19.28 -34.58
C ASP A 169 -18.08 -18.25 -33.56
N ILE A 170 -18.39 -18.45 -32.27
CA ILE A 170 -17.94 -17.58 -31.18
C ILE A 170 -16.43 -17.69 -30.99
N GLU A 171 -15.91 -18.92 -30.92
CA GLU A 171 -14.47 -19.16 -30.79
C GLU A 171 -13.70 -18.60 -31.98
N ALA A 172 -14.11 -18.94 -33.21
CA ALA A 172 -13.45 -18.45 -34.42
C ALA A 172 -13.49 -16.92 -34.53
N GLU A 173 -14.62 -16.30 -34.18
CA GLU A 173 -14.75 -14.84 -34.18
C GLU A 173 -13.91 -14.19 -33.08
N THR A 174 -13.89 -14.77 -31.87
CA THR A 174 -13.06 -14.27 -30.76
C THR A 174 -11.58 -14.36 -31.11
N VAL A 175 -11.13 -15.47 -31.71
CA VAL A 175 -9.76 -15.65 -32.22
C VAL A 175 -9.45 -14.60 -33.29
N ARG A 176 -10.32 -14.44 -34.29
CA ARG A 176 -10.13 -13.47 -35.36
C ARG A 176 -9.97 -12.04 -34.82
N ARG A 177 -10.81 -11.64 -33.86
CA ARG A 177 -10.76 -10.28 -33.28
C ARG A 177 -9.58 -10.07 -32.34
N THR A 178 -9.23 -11.08 -31.55
CA THR A 178 -8.03 -11.06 -30.70
C THR A 178 -6.77 -10.87 -31.55
N LEU A 179 -6.63 -11.63 -32.64
CA LEU A 179 -5.48 -11.50 -33.54
C LEU A 179 -5.46 -10.15 -34.28
N ALA A 180 -6.62 -9.63 -34.68
CA ALA A 180 -6.71 -8.29 -35.29
C ALA A 180 -6.28 -7.19 -34.31
N MET A 181 -6.68 -7.30 -33.05
CA MET A 181 -6.26 -6.39 -31.99
C MET A 181 -4.75 -6.49 -31.71
N ALA A 182 -4.18 -7.69 -31.70
CA ALA A 182 -2.74 -7.90 -31.54
C ALA A 182 -1.93 -7.26 -32.69
N GLN A 183 -2.47 -7.29 -33.91
CA GLN A 183 -1.86 -6.62 -35.07
C GLN A 183 -1.96 -5.09 -34.99
N ALA A 184 -3.05 -4.56 -34.42
CA ALA A 184 -3.22 -3.13 -34.24
C ALA A 184 -2.35 -2.55 -33.11
N TYR A 185 -2.09 -3.35 -32.08
CA TYR A 185 -1.31 -2.98 -30.89
C TYR A 185 -0.13 -3.96 -30.68
N PRO A 186 0.84 -4.00 -31.61
CA PRO A 186 1.98 -4.90 -31.48
C PRO A 186 2.78 -4.59 -30.20
N GLY A 187 3.14 -5.64 -29.45
CA GLY A 187 3.90 -5.52 -28.21
C GLY A 187 3.06 -5.43 -26.93
N TYR A 188 1.73 -5.29 -27.04
CA TYR A 188 0.85 -5.30 -25.87
C TYR A 188 0.22 -6.68 -25.64
N PRO A 189 0.14 -7.15 -24.38
CA PRO A 189 -0.68 -8.29 -24.04
C PRO A 189 -2.18 -7.99 -24.22
N ILE A 190 -2.97 -9.02 -24.52
CA ILE A 190 -4.43 -8.91 -24.66
C ILE A 190 -5.09 -9.66 -23.51
N ARG A 191 -6.07 -9.02 -22.88
CA ARG A 191 -6.90 -9.64 -21.86
C ARG A 191 -8.22 -10.11 -22.47
N LEU A 192 -8.52 -11.38 -22.25
CA LEU A 192 -9.84 -11.96 -22.43
C LEU A 192 -10.54 -11.93 -21.07
N LYS A 193 -11.74 -11.38 -21.00
CA LYS A 193 -12.58 -11.38 -19.79
C LYS A 193 -13.92 -12.01 -20.10
N HIS A 194 -14.47 -12.77 -19.17
CA HIS A 194 -15.86 -13.21 -19.24
C HIS A 194 -16.76 -12.22 -18.48
N PRO A 195 -17.97 -11.87 -18.95
CA PRO A 195 -18.85 -10.91 -18.25
C PRO A 195 -19.22 -11.32 -16.82
N ALA A 196 -19.28 -12.63 -16.56
CA ALA A 196 -19.56 -13.18 -15.24
C ALA A 196 -18.31 -13.29 -14.34
N GLY A 197 -17.11 -13.00 -14.84
CA GLY A 197 -15.87 -13.12 -14.07
C GLY A 197 -15.69 -11.98 -13.06
N GLY A 198 -15.26 -12.32 -11.84
CA GLY A 198 -14.98 -11.39 -10.76
C GLY A 198 -13.83 -11.86 -9.86
N GLY A 199 -13.22 -10.95 -9.09
CA GLY A 199 -12.21 -11.30 -8.08
C GLY A 199 -10.94 -11.96 -8.63
N GLY A 200 -10.57 -11.70 -9.89
CA GLY A 200 -9.41 -12.32 -10.52
C GLY A 200 -9.75 -13.53 -11.41
N LYS A 201 -10.92 -14.15 -11.21
CA LYS A 201 -11.39 -15.31 -11.97
C LYS A 201 -12.12 -14.90 -13.24
N GLY A 202 -12.09 -15.76 -14.26
CA GLY A 202 -12.77 -15.46 -15.52
C GLY A 202 -12.07 -14.41 -16.36
N GLN A 203 -10.74 -14.37 -16.30
CA GLN A 203 -9.92 -13.60 -17.22
C GLN A 203 -8.63 -14.33 -17.58
N ARG A 204 -8.11 -14.08 -18.79
CA ARG A 204 -6.82 -14.59 -19.25
C ARG A 204 -6.06 -13.49 -19.96
N VAL A 205 -4.79 -13.32 -19.61
CA VAL A 205 -3.89 -12.42 -20.31
C VAL A 205 -3.03 -13.26 -21.25
N LEU A 206 -3.11 -12.96 -22.53
CA LEU A 206 -2.27 -13.50 -23.58
C LEU A 206 -1.09 -12.54 -23.77
N SER A 207 0.14 -13.02 -23.61
CA SER A 207 1.34 -12.19 -23.79
C SER A 207 1.48 -11.74 -25.25
N ALA A 208 2.18 -10.62 -25.46
CA ALA A 208 2.46 -10.12 -26.81
C ALA A 208 3.19 -11.15 -27.67
N ASP A 209 4.12 -11.93 -27.08
CA ASP A 209 4.87 -12.99 -27.77
C ASP A 209 3.98 -14.18 -28.14
N ALA A 210 3.06 -14.57 -27.27
CA ALA A 210 2.11 -15.64 -27.56
C ALA A 210 1.19 -15.30 -28.75
N MET A 211 0.99 -14.01 -29.02
CA MET A 211 0.17 -13.52 -30.13
C MET A 211 0.95 -13.37 -31.45
N GLN A 212 2.22 -13.79 -31.50
CA GLN A 212 3.04 -13.74 -32.71
C GLN A 212 3.21 -15.13 -33.36
N GLY A 213 3.33 -15.13 -34.69
CA GLY A 213 3.67 -16.33 -35.46
C GLY A 213 2.54 -17.36 -35.60
N ALA A 214 2.90 -18.59 -35.97
CA ALA A 214 1.95 -19.63 -36.36
C ALA A 214 1.14 -20.23 -35.20
N GLY A 215 1.59 -20.08 -33.95
CA GLY A 215 0.94 -20.64 -32.75
C GLY A 215 -0.05 -19.72 -32.05
N ALA A 216 -0.25 -18.50 -32.57
CA ALA A 216 -1.10 -17.50 -31.93
C ALA A 216 -2.57 -17.91 -31.87
N HIS A 217 -3.04 -18.62 -32.90
CA HIS A 217 -4.41 -19.15 -32.94
C HIS A 217 -4.64 -20.12 -31.78
N GLU A 218 -3.76 -21.11 -31.62
CA GLU A 218 -3.84 -22.13 -30.59
C GLU A 218 -3.75 -21.52 -29.19
N ALA A 219 -2.91 -20.51 -28.99
CA ALA A 219 -2.79 -19.80 -27.71
C ALA A 219 -4.11 -19.13 -27.31
N VAL A 220 -4.81 -18.47 -28.24
CA VAL A 220 -6.12 -17.87 -27.97
C VAL A 220 -7.16 -18.94 -27.63
N VAL A 221 -7.21 -20.04 -28.39
CA VAL A 221 -8.14 -21.16 -28.15
C VAL A 221 -7.89 -21.80 -26.77
N GLU A 222 -6.63 -22.00 -26.40
CA GLU A 222 -6.26 -22.53 -25.08
C GLU A 222 -6.71 -21.60 -23.96
N ALA A 223 -6.48 -20.28 -24.10
CA ALA A 223 -6.92 -19.29 -23.13
C ALA A 223 -8.45 -19.27 -23.01
N LEU A 224 -9.20 -19.30 -24.11
CA LEU A 224 -10.67 -19.38 -24.09
C LEU A 224 -11.17 -20.65 -23.40
N THR A 225 -10.53 -21.79 -23.70
CA THR A 225 -10.89 -23.07 -23.08
C THR A 225 -10.70 -23.01 -21.56
N LYS A 226 -9.56 -22.49 -21.10
CA LYS A 226 -9.26 -22.29 -19.67
C LYS A 226 -10.20 -21.26 -19.02
N LEU A 227 -10.55 -20.21 -19.75
CA LEU A 227 -11.46 -19.15 -19.30
C LEU A 227 -12.86 -19.70 -19.06
N TRP A 228 -13.43 -20.40 -20.04
CA TRP A 228 -14.77 -20.99 -19.92
C TRP A 228 -14.82 -22.10 -18.87
N ALA A 229 -13.78 -22.93 -18.78
CA ALA A 229 -13.69 -23.97 -17.76
C ALA A 229 -13.70 -23.40 -16.33
N GLU A 230 -12.99 -22.28 -16.11
CA GLU A 230 -12.95 -21.62 -14.80
C GLU A 230 -14.31 -21.05 -14.36
N ILE A 231 -15.10 -20.54 -15.32
CA ILE A 231 -16.44 -19.94 -15.07
C ILE A 231 -17.56 -21.01 -15.13
N GLY A 232 -17.21 -22.29 -15.22
CA GLY A 232 -18.19 -23.38 -15.31
C GLY A 232 -19.06 -23.32 -16.57
N VAL A 233 -18.60 -22.65 -17.62
CA VAL A 233 -19.25 -22.62 -18.93
C VAL A 233 -18.83 -23.87 -19.69
N SER A 234 -19.79 -24.73 -20.03
CA SER A 234 -19.49 -26.03 -20.66
C SER A 234 -18.78 -25.86 -22.00
N ALA A 235 -17.73 -26.63 -22.23
CA ALA A 235 -17.04 -26.72 -23.52
C ALA A 235 -17.84 -27.48 -24.61
N THR A 236 -19.00 -28.07 -24.28
CA THR A 236 -19.91 -28.71 -25.24
C THR A 236 -21.01 -27.75 -25.73
N ASP A 237 -21.83 -28.17 -26.71
CA ASP A 237 -22.66 -27.29 -27.57
C ASP A 237 -23.62 -26.30 -26.87
N ALA A 238 -23.78 -25.14 -27.53
CA ALA A 238 -24.83 -24.11 -27.40
C ALA A 238 -25.01 -23.41 -26.03
N ASP A 239 -23.92 -23.15 -25.29
CA ASP A 239 -23.98 -22.25 -24.13
C ASP A 239 -23.85 -20.77 -24.58
N ALA A 240 -24.99 -20.07 -24.58
CA ALA A 240 -25.09 -18.65 -24.95
C ALA A 240 -24.31 -17.71 -24.01
N ARG A 241 -23.78 -18.23 -22.89
CA ARG A 241 -22.96 -17.46 -21.95
C ARG A 241 -21.52 -17.27 -22.42
N LYS A 242 -21.03 -17.96 -23.46
CA LYS A 242 -19.64 -17.93 -23.96
C LYS A 242 -19.11 -16.57 -24.45
N GLY A 243 -19.84 -15.49 -24.25
CA GLY A 243 -19.40 -14.14 -24.57
C GLY A 243 -18.11 -13.78 -23.84
N VAL A 244 -17.22 -13.05 -24.52
CA VAL A 244 -15.93 -12.60 -23.99
C VAL A 244 -15.80 -11.11 -24.28
N LEU A 245 -15.28 -10.34 -23.34
CA LEU A 245 -14.79 -8.99 -23.54
C LEU A 245 -13.30 -9.05 -23.85
N LEU A 246 -12.88 -8.34 -24.88
CA LEU A 246 -11.47 -8.15 -25.22
C LEU A 246 -11.02 -6.78 -24.73
N GLU A 247 -9.86 -6.72 -24.09
CA GLU A 247 -9.25 -5.45 -23.68
C GLU A 247 -7.74 -5.51 -23.86
N LEU A 248 -7.15 -4.35 -24.13
CA LEU A 248 -5.71 -4.20 -24.09
C LEU A 248 -5.27 -4.31 -22.64
N ASN A 249 -4.34 -5.21 -22.34
CA ASN A 249 -3.77 -5.31 -21.01
C ASN A 249 -2.55 -4.41 -20.92
N LEU A 250 -2.72 -3.21 -20.36
CA LEU A 250 -1.60 -2.29 -20.13
C LEU A 250 -0.63 -2.91 -19.11
N PRO A 251 0.60 -3.26 -19.49
CA PRO A 251 1.59 -3.73 -18.54
C PRO A 251 2.13 -2.52 -17.77
N ARG A 252 2.20 -2.64 -16.43
CA ARG A 252 2.88 -1.66 -15.57
C ARG A 252 2.44 -0.20 -15.82
N PRO A 253 1.14 0.09 -15.88
CA PRO A 253 0.72 1.47 -16.07
C PRO A 253 1.16 2.33 -14.88
N LEU A 254 1.28 3.63 -15.11
CA LEU A 254 1.13 4.61 -14.04
C LEU A 254 -0.37 4.80 -13.80
N HIS A 255 -0.75 5.05 -12.56
CA HIS A 255 -2.10 5.47 -12.21
C HIS A 255 -2.05 6.95 -11.85
N TRP A 256 -2.50 7.80 -12.78
CA TRP A 256 -2.63 9.24 -12.52
C TRP A 256 -4.08 9.66 -12.50
N GLU A 257 -4.39 10.60 -11.62
CA GLU A 257 -5.76 11.03 -11.45
C GLU A 257 -5.86 12.55 -11.30
N VAL A 258 -6.84 13.17 -11.94
CA VAL A 258 -6.99 14.63 -11.99
C VAL A 258 -8.10 15.07 -11.05
N GLN A 259 -7.77 15.94 -10.10
CA GLN A 259 -8.77 16.59 -9.25
C GLN A 259 -9.52 17.64 -10.06
N ILE A 260 -10.82 17.48 -10.22
CA ILE A 260 -11.71 18.51 -10.76
C ILE A 260 -12.72 18.98 -9.73
N PHE A 261 -13.19 20.21 -9.90
CA PHE A 261 -14.20 20.81 -9.05
C PHE A 261 -15.09 21.71 -9.87
N GLY A 262 -16.40 21.63 -9.66
CA GLY A 262 -17.35 22.51 -10.33
C GLY A 262 -18.44 23.09 -9.44
N ASP A 263 -19.10 24.14 -9.92
CA ASP A 263 -20.29 24.74 -9.31
C ASP A 263 -21.58 24.54 -10.13
N GLY A 264 -21.54 23.61 -11.09
CA GLY A 264 -22.59 23.34 -12.08
C GLY A 264 -22.49 24.20 -13.34
N GLU A 265 -21.67 25.26 -13.35
CA GLU A 265 -21.45 26.11 -14.53
C GLU A 265 -19.96 26.21 -14.89
N THR A 266 -19.12 26.48 -13.90
CA THR A 266 -17.65 26.55 -14.04
C THR A 266 -17.05 25.25 -13.50
N VAL A 267 -16.08 24.71 -14.22
CA VAL A 267 -15.28 23.56 -13.80
C VAL A 267 -13.80 23.92 -13.91
N VAL A 268 -13.03 23.63 -12.87
CA VAL A 268 -11.58 23.82 -12.78
C VAL A 268 -10.91 22.51 -12.36
N HIS A 269 -9.62 22.37 -12.64
CA HIS A 269 -8.78 21.30 -12.13
C HIS A 269 -7.72 21.84 -11.18
N PHE A 270 -7.35 21.03 -10.18
CA PHE A 270 -6.28 21.31 -9.22
C PHE A 270 -5.06 20.41 -9.47
N ALA A 271 -4.71 20.28 -10.75
CA ALA A 271 -3.71 19.33 -11.26
C ALA A 271 -4.05 17.86 -10.94
N ALA A 272 -3.02 17.00 -10.93
CA ALA A 272 -3.17 15.56 -10.78
C ALA A 272 -2.46 15.02 -9.53
N ARG A 273 -2.63 13.72 -9.30
CA ARG A 273 -1.91 12.93 -8.31
C ARG A 273 -1.38 11.67 -8.99
N ASP A 274 -0.19 11.24 -8.58
CA ASP A 274 0.34 9.92 -8.89
C ASP A 274 -0.02 8.98 -7.74
N CYS A 275 -0.84 7.98 -8.06
CA CYS A 275 -1.34 6.98 -7.13
C CYS A 275 -0.85 5.58 -7.49
N SER A 276 0.26 5.47 -8.23
CA SER A 276 0.75 4.19 -8.76
C SER A 276 1.16 3.19 -7.67
N PHE A 277 1.53 3.66 -6.48
CA PHE A 277 1.84 2.76 -5.35
C PHE A 277 0.58 2.18 -4.72
N GLN A 278 0.24 0.97 -5.15
CA GLN A 278 -0.95 0.23 -4.76
C GLN A 278 -0.61 -1.21 -4.38
N ASN A 279 -1.44 -1.88 -3.58
CA ASN A 279 -1.28 -3.32 -3.35
C ASN A 279 -1.89 -4.15 -4.51
N HIS A 280 -1.76 -5.47 -4.47
CA HIS A 280 -2.32 -6.37 -5.51
C HIS A 280 -3.85 -6.32 -5.64
N GLY A 281 -4.54 -5.80 -4.63
CA GLY A 281 -5.97 -5.51 -4.64
C GLY A 281 -6.31 -4.12 -5.15
N TYR A 282 -5.34 -3.37 -5.70
CA TYR A 282 -5.46 -1.99 -6.19
C TYR A 282 -5.80 -0.96 -5.10
N GLN A 283 -5.50 -1.25 -3.84
CA GLN A 283 -5.62 -0.27 -2.76
C GLN A 283 -4.39 0.64 -2.74
N LYS A 284 -4.61 1.95 -2.95
CA LYS A 284 -3.60 3.01 -2.88
C LYS A 284 -3.06 3.16 -1.46
N PHE A 285 -1.75 3.40 -1.33
CA PHE A 285 -1.14 3.63 -0.02
C PHE A 285 0.02 4.64 0.01
N ILE A 286 0.58 5.04 -1.15
CA ILE A 286 1.40 6.26 -1.30
C ILE A 286 0.83 7.07 -2.46
N GLU A 287 0.57 8.35 -2.22
CA GLU A 287 0.01 9.27 -3.19
C GLU A 287 0.83 10.55 -3.23
N ILE A 288 1.12 11.04 -4.43
CA ILE A 288 2.03 12.18 -4.61
C ILE A 288 1.36 13.22 -5.49
N ALA A 289 1.51 14.50 -5.15
CA ALA A 289 1.06 15.58 -6.00
C ALA A 289 1.80 15.58 -7.35
N LEU A 290 1.06 15.80 -8.43
CA LEU A 290 1.60 15.82 -9.79
C LEU A 290 1.08 17.06 -10.55
N HIS A 291 1.98 18.00 -10.83
CA HIS A 291 1.62 19.23 -11.54
C HIS A 291 2.72 19.72 -12.51
N PRO A 292 2.35 20.40 -13.62
CA PRO A 292 3.32 20.82 -14.64
C PRO A 292 4.48 21.68 -14.11
N ALA A 293 4.24 22.50 -13.08
CA ALA A 293 5.28 23.35 -12.49
C ALA A 293 6.37 22.56 -11.74
N ALA A 294 6.06 21.38 -11.18
CA ALA A 294 7.05 20.53 -10.53
C ALA A 294 7.98 19.91 -11.58
N ILE A 295 7.40 19.32 -12.64
CA ILE A 295 8.15 18.75 -13.77
C ILE A 295 9.01 19.81 -14.46
N GLU A 296 8.48 21.02 -14.64
CA GLU A 296 9.24 22.15 -15.18
C GLU A 296 10.45 22.51 -14.31
N SER A 297 10.29 22.49 -12.99
CA SER A 297 11.39 22.75 -12.04
C SER A 297 12.46 21.64 -12.09
N GLU A 298 12.04 20.39 -12.28
CA GLU A 298 12.93 19.25 -12.48
C GLU A 298 13.73 19.39 -13.79
N ILE A 299 13.06 19.71 -14.90
CA ILE A 299 13.72 19.98 -16.19
C ILE A 299 14.77 21.10 -16.06
N GLN A 300 14.44 22.18 -15.35
CA GLN A 300 15.34 23.33 -15.14
C GLN A 300 16.54 23.01 -14.25
N ALA A 301 16.47 21.96 -13.43
CA ALA A 301 17.57 21.52 -12.58
C ALA A 301 18.58 20.61 -13.31
N LEU A 302 18.23 20.09 -14.50
CA LEU A 302 19.07 19.19 -15.30
C LEU A 302 20.06 19.95 -16.19
N ASP A 303 21.21 19.33 -16.48
CA ASP A 303 22.19 19.90 -17.41
C ASP A 303 21.85 19.46 -18.83
N ALA A 304 21.40 20.39 -19.68
CA ALA A 304 21.01 20.08 -21.05
C ALA A 304 22.10 19.44 -21.92
N SER A 305 23.38 19.59 -21.55
CA SER A 305 24.49 18.95 -22.26
C SER A 305 24.70 17.48 -21.90
N VAL A 306 24.17 17.05 -20.74
CA VAL A 306 24.32 15.69 -20.20
C VAL A 306 22.98 14.93 -20.21
N ASP A 307 21.87 15.62 -19.95
CA ASP A 307 20.55 15.05 -19.65
C ASP A 307 19.54 15.21 -20.80
N ALA A 308 19.99 15.36 -22.04
CA ALA A 308 19.11 15.67 -23.19
C ALA A 308 17.91 14.69 -23.34
N THR A 309 18.15 13.38 -23.28
CA THR A 309 17.10 12.34 -23.35
C THR A 309 16.10 12.45 -22.20
N ARG A 310 16.59 12.78 -21.01
CA ARG A 310 15.79 12.91 -19.79
C ARG A 310 14.90 14.14 -19.84
N ILE A 311 15.42 15.25 -20.35
CA ILE A 311 14.65 16.47 -20.60
C ILE A 311 13.54 16.21 -21.62
N GLU A 312 13.84 15.49 -22.70
CA GLU A 312 12.83 15.07 -23.69
C GLU A 312 11.74 14.23 -23.04
N TYR A 313 12.12 13.23 -22.23
CA TYR A 313 11.19 12.39 -21.51
C TYR A 313 10.26 13.18 -20.59
N LEU A 314 10.83 14.03 -19.72
CA LEU A 314 10.06 14.88 -18.80
C LEU A 314 9.14 15.85 -19.54
N THR A 315 9.59 16.38 -20.67
CA THR A 315 8.78 17.23 -21.53
C THR A 315 7.55 16.48 -22.06
N GLN A 316 7.72 15.24 -22.51
CA GLN A 316 6.60 14.39 -22.92
C GLN A 316 5.65 14.10 -21.74
N ARG A 317 6.17 13.80 -20.55
CA ARG A 317 5.33 13.56 -19.36
C ARG A 317 4.52 14.77 -18.96
N LYS A 318 5.12 15.96 -19.01
CA LYS A 318 4.41 17.22 -18.79
C LYS A 318 3.27 17.41 -19.80
N MET A 319 3.50 17.11 -21.08
CA MET A 319 2.45 17.18 -22.11
C MET A 319 1.32 16.17 -21.85
N THR A 320 1.65 14.94 -21.45
CA THR A 320 0.64 13.94 -21.07
C THR A 320 -0.20 14.41 -19.88
N LEU A 321 0.43 14.99 -18.86
CA LEU A 321 -0.24 15.57 -17.70
C LEU A 321 -1.19 16.72 -18.07
N GLU A 322 -0.75 17.65 -18.93
CA GLU A 322 -1.58 18.75 -19.42
C GLU A 322 -2.77 18.24 -20.24
N ARG A 323 -2.57 17.19 -21.06
CA ARG A 323 -3.62 16.53 -21.83
C ARG A 323 -4.69 15.93 -20.91
N ILE A 324 -4.31 15.12 -19.92
CA ILE A 324 -5.30 14.49 -19.02
C ILE A 324 -6.05 15.53 -18.18
N CYS A 325 -5.39 16.64 -17.81
CA CYS A 325 -6.06 17.75 -17.14
C CYS A 325 -7.15 18.38 -18.02
N ALA A 326 -6.84 18.60 -19.31
CA ALA A 326 -7.81 19.11 -20.27
C ALA A 326 -8.97 18.12 -20.51
N ASP A 327 -8.69 16.82 -20.58
CA ASP A 327 -9.71 15.79 -20.76
C ASP A 327 -10.62 15.64 -19.53
N ALA A 328 -10.06 15.72 -18.32
CA ALA A 328 -10.83 15.74 -17.09
C ALA A 328 -11.79 16.95 -17.02
N LEU A 329 -11.36 18.13 -17.47
CA LEU A 329 -12.24 19.30 -17.57
C LEU A 329 -13.40 19.07 -18.53
N LYS A 330 -13.18 18.45 -19.70
CA LYS A 330 -14.26 18.12 -20.66
C LYS A 330 -15.30 17.21 -20.02
N LEU A 331 -14.86 16.18 -19.29
CA LEU A 331 -15.76 15.28 -18.56
C LEU A 331 -16.57 16.02 -17.50
N GLY A 332 -15.90 16.81 -16.65
CA GLY A 332 -16.58 17.60 -15.63
C GLY A 332 -17.62 18.58 -16.21
N GLN A 333 -17.31 19.21 -17.34
CA GLN A 333 -18.23 20.10 -18.05
C GLN A 333 -19.43 19.32 -18.63
N ALA A 334 -19.20 18.16 -19.23
CA ALA A 334 -20.24 17.35 -19.85
C ALA A 334 -21.29 16.85 -18.84
N ILE A 335 -20.86 16.56 -17.61
CA ILE A 335 -21.76 16.10 -16.54
C ILE A 335 -22.35 17.25 -15.70
N GLY A 336 -22.01 18.51 -16.00
CA GLY A 336 -22.43 19.66 -15.20
C GLY A 336 -21.96 19.56 -13.75
N LEU A 337 -20.69 19.21 -13.55
CA LEU A 337 -20.14 18.88 -12.23
C LEU A 337 -20.43 19.96 -11.18
N ARG A 338 -20.95 19.52 -10.02
CA ARG A 338 -21.08 20.31 -8.81
C ARG A 338 -20.35 19.63 -7.66
N GLY A 339 -19.50 20.35 -6.94
CA GLY A 339 -18.62 19.78 -5.92
C GLY A 339 -17.35 19.19 -6.52
N ALA A 340 -16.74 18.24 -5.81
CA ALA A 340 -15.50 17.58 -6.20
C ALA A 340 -15.77 16.29 -6.97
N ALA A 341 -14.90 15.99 -7.93
CA ALA A 341 -14.76 14.67 -8.55
C ALA A 341 -13.29 14.45 -8.94
N THR A 342 -12.90 13.20 -9.10
CA THR A 342 -11.60 12.83 -9.65
C THR A 342 -11.77 12.03 -10.92
N VAL A 343 -10.95 12.30 -11.94
CA VAL A 343 -10.91 11.53 -13.19
C VAL A 343 -9.62 10.72 -13.22
N GLU A 344 -9.72 9.40 -13.25
CA GLU A 344 -8.58 8.48 -13.20
C GLU A 344 -8.14 8.04 -14.61
N PHE A 345 -6.82 7.91 -14.80
CA PHE A 345 -6.18 7.52 -16.04
C PHE A 345 -5.08 6.48 -15.78
N LEU A 346 -4.95 5.53 -16.71
CA LEU A 346 -3.78 4.66 -16.81
C LEU A 346 -2.84 5.19 -17.90
N ILE A 347 -1.56 5.36 -17.58
CA ILE A 347 -0.55 5.83 -18.53
C ILE A 347 0.42 4.69 -18.81
N ASP A 348 0.57 4.31 -20.07
CA ASP A 348 1.49 3.23 -20.45
C ASP A 348 2.97 3.68 -20.49
N GLU A 349 3.87 2.75 -20.83
CA GLU A 349 5.31 3.03 -20.93
C GLU A 349 5.61 4.07 -22.04
N GLN A 350 4.80 4.11 -23.08
CA GLN A 350 4.91 5.04 -24.21
C GLN A 350 4.38 6.44 -23.87
N GLY A 351 3.62 6.58 -22.78
CA GLY A 351 3.04 7.85 -22.34
C GLY A 351 1.66 8.14 -22.89
N GLU A 352 1.02 7.15 -23.50
CA GLU A 352 -0.39 7.24 -23.84
C GLU A 352 -1.25 7.07 -22.60
N ALA A 353 -2.21 7.98 -22.46
CA ALA A 353 -3.11 8.04 -21.32
C ALA A 353 -4.49 7.52 -21.73
N TYR A 354 -5.03 6.61 -20.93
CA TYR A 354 -6.32 5.99 -21.14
C TYR A 354 -7.21 6.27 -19.93
N PHE A 355 -8.38 6.84 -20.17
CA PHE A 355 -9.42 7.03 -19.15
C PHE A 355 -9.80 5.69 -18.52
N LEU A 356 -9.86 5.66 -17.19
CA LEU A 356 -10.23 4.50 -16.39
C LEU A 356 -11.64 4.68 -15.81
N GLU A 357 -11.84 5.69 -14.97
CA GLU A 357 -13.12 5.96 -14.32
C GLU A 357 -13.21 7.42 -13.82
N VAL A 358 -14.40 7.82 -13.37
CA VAL A 358 -14.59 9.03 -12.58
C VAL A 358 -15.06 8.61 -11.19
N ASN A 359 -14.44 9.16 -10.16
CA ASN A 359 -14.89 9.08 -8.79
C ASN A 359 -15.63 10.38 -8.45
N PRO A 360 -16.98 10.43 -8.51
CA PRO A 360 -17.76 11.67 -8.36
C PRO A 360 -17.95 12.06 -6.89
N ARG A 361 -16.83 12.16 -6.16
CA ARG A 361 -16.75 12.52 -4.73
C ARG A 361 -15.36 13.05 -4.41
N ILE A 362 -15.18 13.50 -3.17
CA ILE A 362 -13.83 13.70 -2.63
C ILE A 362 -13.13 12.34 -2.49
N GLN A 363 -11.81 12.32 -2.61
CA GLN A 363 -10.98 11.13 -2.40
C GLN A 363 -10.16 11.27 -1.13
N VAL A 364 -9.60 10.16 -0.65
CA VAL A 364 -8.80 10.13 0.60
C VAL A 364 -7.58 11.05 0.43
N GLU A 365 -6.89 10.85 -0.68
CA GLU A 365 -5.67 11.51 -1.14
C GLU A 365 -5.87 12.97 -1.61
N HIS A 366 -7.01 13.61 -1.30
CA HIS A 366 -7.23 15.01 -1.68
C HIS A 366 -6.28 15.98 -0.96
N ALA A 367 -5.73 15.59 0.20
CA ALA A 367 -4.85 16.41 1.00
C ALA A 367 -3.53 16.75 0.29
N VAL A 368 -2.98 15.85 -0.57
CA VAL A 368 -1.80 16.20 -1.37
C VAL A 368 -2.10 17.28 -2.40
N THR A 369 -3.33 17.31 -2.93
CA THR A 369 -3.78 18.39 -3.81
C THR A 369 -3.86 19.72 -3.05
N GLU A 370 -4.42 19.73 -1.85
CA GLU A 370 -4.48 20.94 -1.00
C GLU A 370 -3.08 21.45 -0.61
N GLY A 371 -2.13 20.54 -0.37
CA GLY A 371 -0.74 20.86 -0.06
C GLY A 371 -0.08 21.76 -1.12
N VAL A 372 -0.34 21.48 -2.40
CA VAL A 372 0.28 22.20 -3.52
C VAL A 372 -0.60 23.29 -4.14
N ALA A 373 -1.92 23.12 -4.14
CA ALA A 373 -2.83 23.99 -4.88
C ALA A 373 -2.97 25.37 -4.23
N ARG A 374 -2.99 26.41 -5.06
CA ARG A 374 -3.21 27.81 -4.66
C ARG A 374 -4.25 28.44 -5.57
N VAL A 375 -5.18 29.20 -5.00
CA VAL A 375 -6.09 30.08 -5.74
C VAL A 375 -5.71 31.51 -5.41
N ARG A 376 -5.26 32.26 -6.43
CA ARG A 376 -4.75 33.64 -6.27
C ARG A 376 -3.67 33.74 -5.16
N GLY A 377 -2.79 32.74 -5.12
CA GLY A 377 -1.68 32.65 -4.17
C GLY A 377 -2.04 32.17 -2.76
N LYS A 378 -3.29 31.78 -2.49
CA LYS A 378 -3.73 31.28 -1.18
C LYS A 378 -4.00 29.79 -1.20
N ALA A 379 -3.66 29.09 -0.11
CA ALA A 379 -4.04 27.70 0.09
C ALA A 379 -5.57 27.54 0.04
N ILE A 380 -6.02 26.35 -0.32
CA ILE A 380 -7.43 26.02 -0.48
C ILE A 380 -7.82 24.89 0.47
N SER A 381 -9.11 24.75 0.72
CA SER A 381 -9.71 23.52 1.25
C SER A 381 -10.84 23.09 0.33
N LEU A 382 -10.73 21.89 -0.23
CA LEU A 382 -11.72 21.25 -1.10
C LEU A 382 -12.98 20.91 -0.30
N VAL A 383 -12.83 20.45 0.95
CA VAL A 383 -13.95 20.24 1.87
C VAL A 383 -14.70 21.54 2.12
N GLU A 384 -13.99 22.65 2.43
CA GLU A 384 -14.61 23.97 2.59
C GLU A 384 -15.36 24.41 1.31
N LEU A 385 -14.75 24.21 0.15
CA LEU A 385 -15.34 24.57 -1.13
C LEU A 385 -16.61 23.75 -1.44
N GLN A 386 -16.65 22.46 -1.07
CA GLN A 386 -17.85 21.63 -1.21
C GLN A 386 -19.03 22.20 -0.41
N GLN A 387 -18.78 22.64 0.83
CA GLN A 387 -19.84 23.25 1.66
C GLN A 387 -20.36 24.54 1.02
N ARG A 388 -19.45 25.42 0.56
CA ARG A 388 -19.80 26.70 -0.06
C ARG A 388 -20.62 26.53 -1.34
N VAL A 389 -20.20 25.62 -2.21
CA VAL A 389 -20.90 25.37 -3.48
C VAL A 389 -22.24 24.68 -3.24
N ALA A 390 -22.30 23.70 -2.33
CA ALA A 390 -23.55 23.04 -2.00
C ALA A 390 -24.60 24.00 -1.42
N ALA A 391 -24.16 25.03 -0.69
CA ALA A 391 -25.02 26.10 -0.17
C ALA A 391 -25.52 27.08 -1.26
N GLY A 392 -25.14 26.90 -2.52
CA GLY A 392 -25.53 27.74 -3.66
C GLY A 392 -24.47 28.77 -4.06
N GLY A 393 -23.26 28.70 -3.50
CA GLY A 393 -22.13 29.53 -3.89
C GLY A 393 -21.59 29.18 -5.29
N LYS A 394 -20.99 30.17 -5.94
CA LYS A 394 -20.19 30.00 -7.16
C LYS A 394 -18.71 29.92 -6.80
N LEU A 395 -17.88 29.36 -7.68
CA LEU A 395 -16.43 29.29 -7.45
C LEU A 395 -15.81 30.68 -7.25
N GLY A 396 -16.18 31.65 -8.09
CA GLY A 396 -15.63 33.01 -8.03
C GLY A 396 -14.19 33.15 -8.54
N PHE A 397 -13.65 32.10 -9.17
CA PHE A 397 -12.35 32.06 -9.82
C PHE A 397 -12.38 31.16 -11.06
N GLN A 398 -11.40 31.31 -11.94
CA GLN A 398 -11.26 30.57 -13.20
C GLN A 398 -9.99 29.71 -13.16
N GLN A 399 -9.78 28.82 -14.15
CA GLN A 399 -8.57 27.97 -14.20
C GLN A 399 -7.27 28.77 -14.13
N SER A 400 -7.24 29.98 -14.71
CA SER A 400 -6.07 30.87 -14.69
C SER A 400 -5.74 31.44 -13.30
N ASP A 401 -6.67 31.37 -12.34
CA ASP A 401 -6.45 31.76 -10.95
C ASP A 401 -5.81 30.62 -10.12
N VAL A 402 -5.80 29.38 -10.65
CA VAL A 402 -5.29 28.18 -9.99
C VAL A 402 -3.83 27.97 -10.36
N THR A 403 -2.96 27.87 -9.35
CA THR A 403 -1.55 27.49 -9.50
C THR A 403 -1.20 26.36 -8.54
N CYS A 404 -0.07 25.69 -8.77
CA CYS A 404 0.49 24.70 -7.85
C CYS A 404 1.90 25.12 -7.46
N VAL A 405 2.26 24.94 -6.19
CA VAL A 405 3.58 25.28 -5.65
C VAL A 405 4.10 24.15 -4.76
N GLY A 406 5.40 23.88 -4.85
CA GLY A 406 6.05 22.87 -4.01
C GLY A 406 5.77 21.45 -4.47
N ASP A 407 5.73 20.53 -3.51
CA ASP A 407 5.35 19.13 -3.68
C ASP A 407 4.58 18.67 -2.42
N ALA A 408 3.87 17.55 -2.50
CA ALA A 408 3.20 16.92 -1.38
C ALA A 408 3.10 15.40 -1.55
N ILE A 409 3.24 14.68 -0.44
CA ILE A 409 3.13 13.22 -0.38
C ILE A 409 2.22 12.82 0.77
N GLU A 410 1.35 11.86 0.53
CA GLU A 410 0.52 11.19 1.53
C GLU A 410 0.93 9.72 1.62
N VAL A 411 0.93 9.21 2.85
CA VAL A 411 1.06 7.77 3.13
C VAL A 411 -0.08 7.29 4.00
N ARG A 412 -0.62 6.14 3.64
CA ARG A 412 -1.69 5.47 4.38
C ARG A 412 -1.10 4.45 5.34
N LEU A 413 -1.20 4.72 6.63
CA LEU A 413 -0.89 3.71 7.65
C LEU A 413 -2.08 2.79 7.82
N ASN A 414 -1.85 1.52 7.47
CA ASN A 414 -2.85 0.47 7.47
C ASN A 414 -2.43 -0.65 8.41
N ALA A 415 -3.41 -1.27 9.06
CA ALA A 415 -3.21 -2.47 9.85
C ALA A 415 -2.98 -3.68 8.93
N TRP A 416 -1.78 -3.77 8.37
CA TRP A 416 -1.39 -4.76 7.36
C TRP A 416 -0.15 -5.54 7.81
N HIS A 417 0.02 -6.75 7.30
CA HIS A 417 1.28 -7.47 7.41
C HIS A 417 2.36 -6.88 6.47
N GLU A 418 3.60 -7.38 6.61
CA GLU A 418 4.72 -7.03 5.72
C GLU A 418 4.43 -7.35 4.24
N ASP A 419 3.50 -8.27 3.93
CA ASP A 419 3.06 -8.61 2.57
C ASP A 419 2.01 -7.64 1.97
N LEU A 420 1.68 -6.55 2.69
CA LEU A 420 0.64 -5.56 2.33
C LEU A 420 -0.79 -6.10 2.23
N ASN A 421 -1.08 -7.16 2.99
CA ASN A 421 -2.45 -7.66 3.17
C ASN A 421 -3.02 -7.26 4.54
N PRO A 422 -4.34 -7.04 4.64
CA PRO A 422 -4.98 -6.61 5.87
C PRO A 422 -4.85 -7.62 7.00
N VAL A 423 -4.61 -7.12 8.21
CA VAL A 423 -4.73 -7.86 9.46
C VAL A 423 -6.14 -7.78 10.01
N LEU A 424 -6.45 -8.64 10.96
CA LEU A 424 -7.79 -8.90 11.50
C LEU A 424 -8.24 -7.86 12.52
N GLY A 425 -7.51 -6.75 12.58
CA GLY A 425 -7.57 -5.79 13.67
C GLY A 425 -6.56 -6.08 14.77
N GLY A 426 -6.54 -5.20 15.77
CA GLY A 426 -5.61 -5.28 16.89
C GLY A 426 -5.71 -4.06 17.79
N VAL A 427 -5.16 -4.16 19.01
CA VAL A 427 -5.18 -3.05 19.95
C VAL A 427 -3.93 -2.22 19.77
N VAL A 428 -4.13 -0.96 19.38
CA VAL A 428 -3.11 0.08 19.45
C VAL A 428 -3.03 0.52 20.92
N GLN A 429 -1.96 0.16 21.61
CA GLN A 429 -1.75 0.53 23.01
C GLN A 429 -1.40 2.02 23.13
N SER A 430 -0.56 2.51 22.21
CA SER A 430 -0.30 3.93 22.04
C SER A 430 0.02 4.26 20.58
N LEU A 431 -0.43 5.43 20.16
CA LEU A 431 -0.04 6.08 18.92
C LEU A 431 0.34 7.50 19.29
N ARG A 432 1.61 7.86 19.17
CA ARG A 432 2.13 9.16 19.55
C ARG A 432 2.89 9.78 18.39
N PHE A 433 2.73 11.10 18.26
CA PHE A 433 3.50 11.91 17.33
C PHE A 433 4.33 12.90 18.14
N HIS A 434 5.63 12.65 18.23
CA HIS A 434 6.60 13.47 18.95
C HIS A 434 7.14 14.54 18.01
N VAL A 435 6.32 15.56 17.71
CA VAL A 435 6.67 16.62 16.74
C VAL A 435 7.59 17.68 17.34
N GLU A 436 7.56 17.89 18.67
CA GLU A 436 8.34 18.94 19.35
C GLU A 436 9.86 18.94 19.07
N PRO A 437 10.55 17.79 18.97
CA PRO A 437 11.97 17.75 18.62
C PRO A 437 12.27 18.16 17.16
N TRP A 438 11.24 18.26 16.32
CA TRP A 438 11.35 18.42 14.85
C TRP A 438 10.52 19.62 14.34
N PRO A 439 10.84 20.86 14.77
CA PRO A 439 10.06 22.05 14.42
C PRO A 439 9.99 22.32 12.91
N GLU A 440 10.98 21.87 12.13
CA GLU A 440 11.00 21.96 10.66
C GLU A 440 9.88 21.16 9.97
N VAL A 441 9.39 20.09 10.60
CA VAL A 441 8.31 19.23 10.09
C VAL A 441 6.94 19.79 10.50
N HIS A 442 6.85 20.50 11.62
CA HIS A 442 5.59 20.91 12.26
C HIS A 442 4.61 21.63 11.32
N ASP A 443 5.07 22.62 10.56
CA ASP A 443 4.20 23.45 9.70
C ASP A 443 3.84 22.77 8.36
N ARG A 444 4.43 21.61 8.10
CA ARG A 444 4.36 20.88 6.81
C ARG A 444 3.63 19.55 6.92
N LEU A 445 3.54 19.03 8.13
CA LEU A 445 2.97 17.74 8.49
C LEU A 445 1.51 17.90 8.88
N ARG A 446 0.63 17.22 8.15
CA ARG A 446 -0.76 16.98 8.52
C ARG A 446 -0.92 15.51 8.88
N ILE A 447 -1.55 15.24 10.01
CA ILE A 447 -1.82 13.89 10.49
C ILE A 447 -3.31 13.75 10.74
N ASP A 448 -3.96 12.87 9.99
CA ASP A 448 -5.35 12.52 10.20
C ASP A 448 -5.44 11.11 10.80
N ALA A 449 -5.30 11.01 12.13
CA ALA A 449 -5.34 9.76 12.91
C ALA A 449 -6.60 9.66 13.81
N SER A 450 -7.67 10.38 13.45
CA SER A 450 -8.85 10.64 14.30
C SER A 450 -9.64 9.40 14.73
N GLY A 451 -9.41 8.25 14.07
CA GLY A 451 -9.96 6.95 14.46
C GLY A 451 -9.25 6.28 15.64
N LEU A 452 -7.96 6.58 15.88
CA LEU A 452 -7.13 5.93 16.89
C LEU A 452 -6.67 6.83 18.03
N VAL A 453 -6.79 8.15 17.94
CA VAL A 453 -6.43 9.04 19.07
C VAL A 453 -7.56 9.00 20.12
N GLN A 454 -7.83 7.81 20.66
CA GLN A 454 -8.76 7.57 21.76
C GLN A 454 -7.98 7.55 23.07
N ARG A 455 -8.55 8.12 24.13
CA ARG A 455 -7.85 8.30 25.41
C ARG A 455 -7.47 6.99 26.12
N HIS A 456 -7.94 5.82 25.66
CA HIS A 456 -7.55 4.51 26.17
C HIS A 456 -7.70 3.39 25.12
N GLN A 457 -6.59 2.71 24.78
CA GLN A 457 -6.51 1.46 24.00
C GLN A 457 -7.42 1.37 22.76
N PRO A 458 -7.20 2.25 21.76
CA PRO A 458 -7.89 2.18 20.47
C PRO A 458 -7.76 0.79 19.80
N TRP A 459 -8.89 0.22 19.37
CA TRP A 459 -8.95 -1.05 18.64
C TRP A 459 -9.25 -0.81 17.16
N ILE A 460 -8.40 -1.33 16.28
CA ILE A 460 -8.71 -1.44 14.85
C ILE A 460 -9.67 -2.61 14.66
N VAL A 461 -10.90 -2.33 14.25
CA VAL A 461 -11.93 -3.36 14.03
C VAL A 461 -11.89 -3.86 12.58
N PRO A 462 -12.04 -5.17 12.33
CA PRO A 462 -12.06 -5.72 10.96
C PRO A 462 -13.33 -5.35 10.18
N SER A 463 -14.33 -4.72 10.82
CA SER A 463 -15.57 -4.28 10.16
C SER A 463 -15.42 -3.01 9.31
N TYR A 464 -14.25 -2.38 9.32
CA TYR A 464 -13.93 -1.18 8.53
C TYR A 464 -12.58 -1.31 7.80
N ASP A 465 -12.30 -0.37 6.88
CA ASP A 465 -11.01 -0.29 6.19
C ASP A 465 -9.84 -0.29 7.18
N ALA A 466 -8.76 -0.97 6.82
CA ALA A 466 -7.58 -1.14 7.67
C ALA A 466 -6.78 0.16 7.87
N ASN A 467 -7.06 1.22 7.10
CA ASN A 467 -6.47 2.52 7.28
C ASN A 467 -6.86 3.14 8.62
N PHE A 468 -5.84 3.55 9.36
CA PHE A 468 -6.01 4.09 10.70
C PHE A 468 -5.36 5.46 10.89
N ALA A 469 -4.45 5.85 10.00
CA ALA A 469 -3.90 7.19 9.93
C ALA A 469 -3.51 7.55 8.50
N LEU A 470 -3.69 8.83 8.17
CA LEU A 470 -3.16 9.46 6.97
C LEU A 470 -2.06 10.42 7.42
N ILE A 471 -0.88 10.31 6.83
CA ILE A 471 0.24 11.21 7.11
C ILE A 471 0.55 11.92 5.81
N VAL A 472 0.45 13.25 5.84
CA VAL A 472 0.63 14.11 4.68
C VAL A 472 1.75 15.09 4.96
N VAL A 473 2.70 15.19 4.05
CA VAL A 473 3.83 16.14 4.13
C VAL A 473 3.82 17.00 2.88
N SER A 474 3.91 18.32 3.06
CA SER A 474 4.10 19.28 1.98
C SER A 474 5.47 19.95 2.05
N GLY A 475 6.02 20.35 0.91
CA GLY A 475 7.38 20.86 0.85
C GLY A 475 7.70 21.60 -0.44
N ARG A 476 8.97 21.94 -0.62
CA ARG A 476 9.45 22.74 -1.75
C ARG A 476 9.80 21.90 -2.98
N SER A 477 10.11 20.62 -2.78
CA SER A 477 10.50 19.67 -3.83
C SER A 477 10.22 18.24 -3.39
N ARG A 478 10.29 17.30 -4.33
CA ARG A 478 10.16 15.85 -4.06
C ARG A 478 11.09 15.35 -2.98
N TYR A 479 12.37 15.74 -3.02
CA TYR A 479 13.32 15.33 -1.99
C TYR A 479 12.98 15.91 -0.63
N ASP A 480 12.57 17.18 -0.59
CA ASP A 480 12.16 17.85 0.65
C ASP A 480 10.96 17.15 1.31
N VAL A 481 9.97 16.69 0.53
CA VAL A 481 8.82 15.96 1.10
C VAL A 481 9.17 14.53 1.50
N LEU A 482 10.03 13.82 0.75
CA LEU A 482 10.48 12.47 1.10
C LEU A 482 11.33 12.47 2.38
N ASP A 483 12.24 13.43 2.53
CA ASP A 483 13.07 13.57 3.73
C ASP A 483 12.19 13.81 4.98
N HIS A 484 11.26 14.77 4.90
CA HIS A 484 10.36 15.05 6.03
C HIS A 484 9.35 13.92 6.29
N MET A 485 8.91 13.17 5.27
CA MET A 485 8.07 11.99 5.45
C MET A 485 8.84 10.87 6.16
N LEU A 486 10.10 10.63 5.80
CA LEU A 486 10.94 9.66 6.48
C LEU A 486 11.17 10.04 7.95
N ILE A 487 11.47 11.31 8.24
CA ILE A 487 11.55 11.82 9.63
C ILE A 487 10.21 11.61 10.36
N ALA A 488 9.09 11.91 9.71
CA ALA A 488 7.77 11.74 10.31
C ALA A 488 7.47 10.27 10.69
N LEU A 489 7.87 9.32 9.86
CA LEU A 489 7.62 7.89 10.08
C LEU A 489 8.63 7.23 11.02
N GLN A 490 9.90 7.67 11.03
CA GLN A 490 10.98 7.06 11.80
C GLN A 490 11.14 7.69 13.19
N ASP A 491 11.05 9.02 13.28
CA ASP A 491 11.46 9.77 14.47
C ASP A 491 10.30 10.45 15.21
N VAL A 492 9.24 10.80 14.49
CA VAL A 492 8.05 11.45 15.07
C VAL A 492 7.01 10.42 15.51
N LEU A 493 6.72 9.45 14.65
CA LEU A 493 5.69 8.44 14.88
C LEU A 493 6.20 7.33 15.81
N ALA A 494 5.52 7.17 16.95
CA ALA A 494 5.66 6.02 17.82
C ALA A 494 4.35 5.23 17.86
N ILE A 495 4.41 3.96 17.46
CA ILE A 495 3.29 3.01 17.57
C ILE A 495 3.68 1.94 18.59
N GLU A 496 2.91 1.82 19.66
CA GLU A 496 2.96 0.70 20.60
C GLU A 496 1.65 -0.08 20.48
N GLY A 497 1.73 -1.40 20.37
CA GLY A 497 0.57 -2.28 20.17
C GLY A 497 0.74 -3.61 20.90
N ASN A 498 -0.31 -4.42 20.94
CA ASN A 498 -0.15 -5.83 21.32
C ASN A 498 0.55 -6.61 20.19
N ILE A 499 1.04 -7.81 20.50
CA ILE A 499 1.80 -8.69 19.58
C ILE A 499 1.03 -9.00 18.26
N GLU A 500 -0.29 -8.82 18.25
CA GLU A 500 -1.17 -9.16 17.13
C GLU A 500 -1.35 -8.03 16.10
N LEU A 501 -1.03 -6.78 16.46
CA LEU A 501 -1.17 -5.67 15.53
C LEU A 501 0.08 -5.49 14.66
N HIS A 502 -0.01 -5.89 13.39
CA HIS A 502 0.96 -5.52 12.36
C HIS A 502 0.49 -4.29 11.59
N THR A 503 1.45 -3.50 11.10
CA THR A 503 1.21 -2.33 10.27
C THR A 503 2.11 -2.34 9.04
N ASN A 504 1.71 -1.65 7.97
CA ASN A 504 2.54 -1.44 6.79
C ASN A 504 3.67 -0.41 7.00
N LEU A 505 3.97 0.02 8.24
CA LEU A 505 4.98 1.04 8.51
C LEU A 505 6.37 0.67 7.95
N GLN A 506 6.82 -0.56 8.18
CA GLN A 506 8.14 -1.01 7.73
C GLN A 506 8.29 -1.11 6.22
N PRO A 507 7.35 -1.73 5.46
CA PRO A 507 7.42 -1.70 4.01
C PRO A 507 7.28 -0.28 3.45
N LEU A 508 6.49 0.61 4.06
CA LEU A 508 6.40 2.03 3.66
C LEU A 508 7.75 2.74 3.80
N ILE A 509 8.41 2.61 4.96
CA ILE A 509 9.75 3.19 5.18
C ILE A 509 10.73 2.67 4.13
N GLY A 510 10.75 1.36 3.86
CA GLY A 510 11.64 0.77 2.86
C GLY A 510 11.40 1.33 1.46
N MET A 511 10.14 1.43 1.03
CA MET A 511 9.79 2.00 -0.28
C MET A 511 10.11 3.50 -0.36
N LEU A 512 9.89 4.28 0.70
CA LEU A 512 10.24 5.70 0.73
C LEU A 512 11.75 5.92 0.68
N VAL A 513 12.53 5.06 1.35
CA VAL A 513 13.99 5.06 1.21
C VAL A 513 14.39 4.74 -0.23
N LEU A 514 13.75 3.79 -0.91
CA LEU A 514 13.98 3.53 -2.34
C LEU A 514 13.72 4.78 -3.16
N MET A 515 12.55 5.39 -3.01
CA MET A 515 12.17 6.61 -3.71
C MET A 515 13.18 7.73 -3.48
N ARG A 516 13.59 7.93 -2.23
CA ARG A 516 14.52 8.98 -1.85
C ARG A 516 15.94 8.78 -2.39
N SER A 517 16.30 7.54 -2.65
CA SER A 517 17.61 7.14 -3.16
C SER A 517 17.76 7.29 -4.67
N LEU A 518 16.63 7.44 -5.35
CA LEU A 518 16.54 7.59 -6.79
C LEU A 518 16.33 9.08 -7.14
N PRO A 519 16.52 9.46 -8.41
CA PRO A 519 16.18 10.81 -8.82
C PRO A 519 14.69 11.14 -8.65
N PRO A 520 14.31 12.41 -8.34
CA PRO A 520 12.93 12.82 -8.07
C PRO A 520 11.88 12.40 -9.10
N GLU A 521 12.28 12.46 -10.37
CA GLU A 521 11.44 12.19 -11.52
C GLU A 521 11.37 10.71 -11.91
N THR A 522 11.93 9.82 -11.07
CA THR A 522 11.81 8.38 -11.26
C THR A 522 10.36 7.95 -11.19
N GLU A 523 9.94 7.16 -12.17
CA GLU A 523 8.59 6.63 -12.26
C GLU A 523 8.48 5.29 -11.54
N PHE A 524 7.54 5.25 -10.60
CA PHE A 524 7.15 4.04 -9.90
C PHE A 524 5.80 3.58 -10.48
N ARG A 525 5.77 2.40 -11.08
CA ARG A 525 4.60 1.83 -11.76
C ARG A 525 3.77 0.98 -10.81
N THR A 526 2.55 0.60 -11.21
CA THR A 526 1.59 -0.15 -10.35
C THR A 526 2.08 -1.50 -9.86
N ASP A 527 3.15 -2.06 -10.46
CA ASP A 527 3.77 -3.31 -10.05
C ASP A 527 4.95 -3.11 -9.07
N THR A 528 5.33 -1.89 -8.74
CA THR A 528 6.55 -1.64 -7.94
C THR A 528 6.47 -2.21 -6.53
N SER A 529 5.31 -2.08 -5.89
CA SER A 529 5.03 -2.68 -4.58
C SER A 529 5.13 -4.20 -4.61
N LEU A 530 4.66 -4.82 -5.69
CA LEU A 530 4.72 -6.26 -5.90
C LEU A 530 6.16 -6.76 -6.03
N LEU A 531 6.98 -6.04 -6.79
CA LEU A 531 8.40 -6.34 -6.95
C LEU A 531 9.13 -6.24 -5.62
N TRP A 532 8.81 -5.21 -4.82
CA TRP A 532 9.32 -5.10 -3.45
C TRP A 532 8.94 -6.32 -2.62
N MET A 533 7.66 -6.70 -2.61
CA MET A 533 7.20 -7.89 -1.87
C MET A 533 7.87 -9.18 -2.32
N ALA A 534 8.14 -9.33 -3.61
CA ALA A 534 8.86 -10.49 -4.13
C ALA A 534 10.32 -10.55 -3.65
N MET A 535 11.00 -9.40 -3.51
CA MET A 535 12.33 -9.33 -2.89
C MET A 535 12.29 -9.67 -1.40
N ILE A 536 11.29 -9.19 -0.68
CA ILE A 536 11.06 -9.53 0.73
C ILE A 536 10.82 -11.04 0.90
N ALA A 537 9.97 -11.62 0.06
CA ALA A 537 9.70 -13.05 0.03
C ALA A 537 10.98 -13.89 -0.11
N LEU A 538 11.88 -13.47 -1.00
CA LEU A 538 13.16 -14.13 -1.21
C LEU A 538 14.03 -14.08 0.05
N ILE A 539 14.15 -12.91 0.69
CA ILE A 539 14.90 -12.78 1.95
C ILE A 539 14.32 -13.69 3.03
N THR A 540 12.99 -13.67 3.20
CA THR A 540 12.28 -14.47 4.20
C THR A 540 12.44 -15.98 3.95
N ALA A 541 12.38 -16.42 2.69
CA ALA A 541 12.54 -17.83 2.30
C ALA A 541 13.94 -18.38 2.61
N HIS A 542 14.95 -17.52 2.64
CA HIS A 542 16.35 -17.88 2.88
C HIS A 542 16.84 -17.59 4.31
N LYS A 543 15.93 -17.48 5.28
CA LYS A 543 16.30 -17.24 6.69
C LYS A 543 17.17 -18.37 7.29
N GLU A 544 16.80 -19.63 7.06
CA GLU A 544 17.41 -20.79 7.73
C GLU A 544 18.91 -20.94 7.41
N PRO A 545 19.36 -20.83 6.14
CA PRO A 545 20.79 -20.84 5.81
C PRO A 545 21.62 -19.81 6.59
N VAL A 546 21.07 -18.62 6.84
CA VAL A 546 21.78 -17.55 7.58
C VAL A 546 21.83 -17.86 9.07
N LEU A 547 20.71 -18.27 9.66
CA LEU A 547 20.65 -18.58 11.10
C LEU A 547 21.51 -19.79 11.48
N VAL A 548 21.59 -20.82 10.62
CA VAL A 548 22.47 -21.98 10.84
C VAL A 548 23.96 -21.62 10.73
N SER A 549 24.29 -20.54 10.01
CA SER A 549 25.67 -20.04 9.89
C SER A 549 26.15 -19.30 11.15
N ILE A 550 25.27 -19.08 12.14
CA ILE A 550 25.63 -18.47 13.42
C ILE A 550 26.40 -19.50 14.25
N PRO A 551 27.63 -19.19 14.71
CA PRO A 551 28.42 -20.11 15.52
C PRO A 551 27.69 -20.50 16.81
N ALA A 552 27.82 -21.78 17.21
CA ALA A 552 27.36 -22.22 18.53
C ALA A 552 28.30 -21.64 19.61
N PHE A 553 27.87 -20.58 20.30
CA PHE A 553 28.68 -19.96 21.33
C PHE A 553 28.65 -20.78 22.64
N PRO A 554 29.80 -21.00 23.30
CA PRO A 554 29.85 -21.75 24.54
C PRO A 554 29.06 -21.01 25.65
N ARG A 555 28.09 -21.69 26.27
CA ARG A 555 27.26 -21.18 27.38
C ARG A 555 28.03 -20.91 28.69
N ARG A 556 29.36 -21.12 28.73
CA ARG A 556 30.13 -21.00 29.98
C ARG A 556 30.72 -19.59 30.13
N PRO A 557 30.41 -18.88 31.22
CA PRO A 557 30.87 -17.52 31.46
C PRO A 557 32.36 -17.54 31.84
N GLY A 558 33.19 -17.07 30.92
CA GLY A 558 34.56 -16.64 31.17
C GLY A 558 34.76 -15.29 30.47
N GLN A 559 34.80 -14.22 31.27
CA GLN A 559 34.85 -12.79 30.91
C GLN A 559 33.74 -12.27 29.97
N TYR A 560 33.18 -11.11 30.32
CA TYR A 560 31.77 -10.77 30.14
C TYR A 560 31.34 -10.40 28.71
N ASP A 561 32.24 -10.27 27.74
CA ASP A 561 31.91 -9.67 26.43
C ASP A 561 31.50 -10.70 25.35
N SER A 562 31.92 -11.96 25.53
CA SER A 562 31.79 -12.99 24.50
C SER A 562 30.37 -13.51 24.27
N ALA A 563 29.71 -13.89 25.35
CA ALA A 563 28.33 -14.34 25.31
C ALA A 563 27.35 -13.18 25.00
N ARG A 564 27.75 -11.93 25.27
CA ARG A 564 26.95 -10.74 24.95
C ARG A 564 26.93 -10.49 23.45
N LEU A 565 28.11 -10.47 22.82
CA LEU A 565 28.20 -10.25 21.38
C LEU A 565 27.57 -11.39 20.58
N ALA A 566 27.73 -12.63 21.04
CA ALA A 566 27.01 -13.79 20.52
C ALA A 566 25.49 -13.59 20.45
N ARG A 567 24.90 -13.13 21.56
CA ARG A 567 23.47 -12.83 21.64
C ARG A 567 23.11 -11.67 20.74
N LEU A 568 23.92 -10.61 20.69
CA LEU A 568 23.68 -9.47 19.82
C LEU A 568 23.62 -9.88 18.35
N ILE A 569 24.59 -10.67 17.89
CA ILE A 569 24.62 -11.19 16.51
C ILE A 569 23.35 -11.98 16.22
N GLN A 570 23.00 -12.91 17.11
CA GLN A 570 21.81 -13.74 16.96
C GLN A 570 20.53 -12.90 16.93
N GLN A 571 20.33 -12.02 17.92
CA GLN A 571 19.16 -11.16 18.02
C GLN A 571 19.04 -10.19 16.85
N THR A 572 20.16 -9.65 16.36
CA THR A 572 20.16 -8.74 15.21
C THR A 572 19.74 -9.47 13.94
N LEU A 573 20.30 -10.64 13.67
CA LEU A 573 19.95 -11.43 12.50
C LEU A 573 18.51 -11.94 12.57
N GLU A 574 18.09 -12.47 13.72
CA GLU A 574 16.71 -12.90 13.96
C GLU A 574 15.72 -11.73 13.81
N SER A 575 16.04 -10.55 14.37
CA SER A 575 15.23 -9.34 14.21
C SER A 575 15.16 -8.88 12.76
N GLY A 576 16.25 -9.03 12.00
CA GLY A 576 16.31 -8.69 10.58
C GLY A 576 15.36 -9.54 9.75
N PHE A 577 15.30 -10.86 10.02
CA PHE A 577 14.33 -11.74 9.36
C PHE A 577 12.90 -11.58 9.86
N ALA A 578 12.70 -11.06 11.07
CA ALA A 578 11.39 -10.66 11.57
C ALA A 578 10.90 -9.32 10.96
N ASN A 579 11.82 -8.48 10.48
CA ASN A 579 11.54 -7.18 9.85
C ASN A 579 12.26 -7.07 8.49
N PRO A 580 11.92 -7.94 7.53
CA PRO A 580 12.70 -8.08 6.29
C PRO A 580 12.69 -6.80 5.43
N SER A 581 11.66 -5.95 5.53
CA SER A 581 11.65 -4.64 4.84
C SER A 581 12.72 -3.69 5.37
N ARG A 582 12.94 -3.63 6.70
CA ARG A 582 14.04 -2.83 7.30
C ARG A 582 15.40 -3.39 6.91
N LEU A 583 15.54 -4.71 6.92
CA LEU A 583 16.77 -5.38 6.49
C LEU A 583 17.12 -5.06 5.02
N LEU A 584 16.12 -5.07 4.13
CA LEU A 584 16.31 -4.66 2.74
C LEU A 584 16.65 -3.17 2.61
N ALA A 585 15.95 -2.31 3.34
CA ALA A 585 16.21 -0.87 3.37
C ALA A 585 17.63 -0.54 3.85
N TYR A 586 18.11 -1.21 4.91
CA TYR A 586 19.50 -1.14 5.38
C TYR A 586 20.48 -1.46 4.26
N TYR A 587 20.27 -2.60 3.60
CA TYR A 587 21.15 -3.08 2.55
C TYR A 587 21.19 -2.11 1.36
N MET A 588 20.06 -1.51 0.98
CA MET A 588 20.02 -0.46 -0.04
C MET A 588 20.80 0.78 0.37
N LYS A 589 20.55 1.32 1.57
CA LYS A 589 21.29 2.48 2.11
C LYS A 589 22.80 2.22 2.02
N ARG A 590 23.22 0.99 2.32
CA ARG A 590 24.61 0.55 2.21
C ARG A 590 25.14 0.56 0.79
N LEU A 591 24.41 0.01 -0.17
CA LEU A 591 24.79 0.02 -1.60
C LEU A 591 24.93 1.45 -2.14
N ILE A 592 24.03 2.34 -1.75
CA ILE A 592 24.07 3.76 -2.15
C ILE A 592 25.27 4.45 -1.55
N HIS A 593 25.52 4.29 -0.25
CA HIS A 593 26.69 4.86 0.42
C HIS A 593 27.99 4.44 -0.27
N LEU A 594 28.13 3.16 -0.61
CA LEU A 594 29.28 2.64 -1.36
C LEU A 594 29.39 3.25 -2.76
N ARG A 595 28.27 3.41 -3.49
CA ARG A 595 28.24 4.03 -4.83
C ARG A 595 28.70 5.48 -4.80
N HIS A 596 28.47 6.20 -3.70
CA HIS A 596 28.92 7.58 -3.51
C HIS A 596 30.34 7.69 -2.92
N GLY A 597 31.13 6.62 -2.99
CA GLY A 597 32.54 6.63 -2.56
C GLY A 597 32.72 6.47 -1.05
N GLY A 598 31.66 6.08 -0.32
CA GLY A 598 31.75 5.75 1.09
C GLY A 598 32.61 4.52 1.36
N ARG A 599 33.23 4.44 2.54
CA ARG A 599 34.14 3.34 2.87
C ARG A 599 33.38 2.02 3.11
N PRO A 600 34.00 0.86 2.83
CA PRO A 600 33.59 -0.43 3.38
C PRO A 600 33.46 -0.38 4.92
N LEU A 601 32.41 -1.00 5.46
CA LEU A 601 32.26 -1.25 6.88
C LEU A 601 32.87 -2.62 7.19
N SER A 602 33.48 -2.74 8.36
CA SER A 602 33.79 -4.04 8.94
C SER A 602 32.50 -4.81 9.25
N ASN A 603 32.62 -6.13 9.41
CA ASN A 603 31.49 -7.01 9.73
C ASN A 603 30.78 -6.62 11.04
N LEU A 604 31.54 -6.15 12.05
CA LEU A 604 30.96 -5.68 13.31
C LEU A 604 30.21 -4.36 13.16
N GLU A 605 30.73 -3.42 12.37
CA GLU A 605 30.02 -2.17 12.08
C GLU A 605 28.73 -2.43 11.29
N VAL A 606 28.74 -3.41 10.37
CA VAL A 606 27.53 -3.85 9.67
C VAL A 606 26.50 -4.36 10.66
N LEU A 607 26.89 -5.26 11.57
CA LEU A 607 25.99 -5.77 12.60
C LEU A 607 25.48 -4.67 13.52
N TRP A 608 26.34 -3.75 13.93
CA TRP A 608 25.98 -2.69 14.85
C TRP A 608 25.00 -1.70 14.23
N GLN A 609 25.30 -1.22 13.02
CA GLN A 609 24.38 -0.36 12.28
C GLN A 609 23.08 -1.09 11.94
N LEU A 610 23.13 -2.39 11.63
CA LEU A 610 21.93 -3.18 11.40
C LEU A 610 21.11 -3.34 12.68
N ALA A 611 21.74 -3.53 13.84
CA ALA A 611 21.06 -3.61 15.13
C ALA A 611 20.33 -2.30 15.47
N ASP A 612 20.97 -1.16 15.20
CA ASP A 612 20.37 0.16 15.34
C ASP A 612 19.21 0.37 14.35
N GLU A 613 19.45 0.06 13.08
CA GLU A 613 18.46 0.15 12.00
C GLU A 613 17.29 -0.83 12.20
N LEU A 614 17.41 -1.85 13.04
CA LEU A 614 16.35 -2.78 13.43
C LEU A 614 15.78 -2.51 14.83
N SER A 615 16.29 -1.49 15.52
CA SER A 615 15.91 -1.14 16.90
C SER A 615 16.02 -2.32 17.87
N VAL A 616 17.07 -3.14 17.72
CA VAL A 616 17.35 -4.27 18.62
C VAL A 616 17.58 -3.71 20.04
N PRO A 617 16.92 -4.24 21.08
CA PRO A 617 17.10 -3.74 22.44
C PRO A 617 18.50 -4.12 22.96
N LEU A 618 19.34 -3.10 23.16
CA LEU A 618 20.71 -3.24 23.67
C LEU A 618 20.82 -2.79 25.13
N HIS A 619 21.54 -3.57 25.94
CA HIS A 619 21.99 -3.15 27.26
C HIS A 619 23.02 -2.00 27.16
N GLU A 620 23.10 -1.16 28.18
CA GLU A 620 24.05 -0.03 28.24
C GLU A 620 25.50 -0.45 27.99
N GLU A 621 25.89 -1.61 28.53
CA GLU A 621 27.22 -2.17 28.40
C GLU A 621 27.49 -2.68 26.96
N GLU A 622 26.45 -3.16 26.27
CA GLU A 622 26.55 -3.51 24.85
C GLU A 622 26.74 -2.24 24.03
N ARG A 623 25.99 -1.16 24.31
CA ARG A 623 26.13 0.14 23.63
C ARG A 623 27.55 0.70 23.77
N GLN A 624 28.08 0.70 24.98
CA GLN A 624 29.45 1.15 25.25
C GLN A 624 30.49 0.31 24.51
N LEU A 625 30.28 -1.00 24.41
CA LEU A 625 31.12 -1.89 23.62
C LEU A 625 31.05 -1.52 22.13
N GLY A 626 29.85 -1.28 21.58
CA GLY A 626 29.66 -0.85 20.20
C GLY A 626 30.37 0.46 19.87
N ASP A 627 30.23 1.48 20.72
CA ASP A 627 30.89 2.78 20.55
C ASP A 627 32.42 2.63 20.55
N ALA A 628 32.96 1.82 21.47
CA ALA A 628 34.38 1.53 21.54
C ALA A 628 34.89 0.80 20.27
N LEU A 629 34.10 -0.15 19.74
CA LEU A 629 34.42 -0.88 18.52
C LEU A 629 34.43 0.02 17.29
N ILE A 630 33.43 0.90 17.14
CA ILE A 630 33.35 1.86 16.04
C ILE A 630 34.56 2.80 16.07
N GLN A 631 34.89 3.35 17.24
CA GLN A 631 36.06 4.22 17.40
C GLN A 631 37.37 3.50 17.03
N ALA A 632 37.52 2.23 17.44
CA ALA A 632 38.68 1.43 17.07
C ALA A 632 38.75 1.16 15.56
N ALA A 633 37.63 0.86 14.93
CA ALA A 633 37.54 0.63 13.49
C ALA A 633 37.86 1.91 12.68
N ASP A 634 37.37 3.07 13.10
CA ASP A 634 37.69 4.36 12.49
C ASP A 634 39.17 4.74 12.66
N ALA A 635 39.73 4.50 13.84
CA ALA A 635 41.16 4.67 14.07
C ALA A 635 41.99 3.76 13.14
N LEU A 636 41.57 2.49 12.97
CA LEU A 636 42.16 1.53 12.02
C LEU A 636 41.93 1.89 10.54
N TRP A 637 40.88 2.63 10.20
CA TRP A 637 40.68 3.14 8.84
C TRP A 637 41.65 4.30 8.54
N GLN A 638 41.73 5.27 9.47
CA GLN A 638 42.67 6.39 9.37
C GLN A 638 44.13 5.91 9.37
N ALA A 639 44.41 4.85 10.14
CA ALA A 639 45.68 4.14 10.20
C ALA A 639 46.24 3.69 8.86
N LEU A 640 45.36 3.12 8.05
CA LEU A 640 45.71 2.46 6.81
C LEU A 640 45.72 3.45 5.64
N ASP A 641 45.86 4.74 5.95
CA ASP A 641 45.89 5.88 5.03
C ASP A 641 44.67 5.87 4.08
N GLN A 642 43.49 5.51 4.62
CA GLN A 642 42.22 5.43 3.89
C GLN A 642 42.23 4.46 2.69
N SER A 643 43.19 3.53 2.63
CA SER A 643 43.24 2.53 1.57
C SER A 643 42.22 1.41 1.83
N SER A 644 41.12 1.43 1.07
CA SER A 644 40.10 0.37 1.11
C SER A 644 40.68 -1.04 0.95
N GLU A 645 41.67 -1.20 0.06
CA GLU A 645 42.31 -2.50 -0.18
C GLU A 645 43.07 -3.01 1.05
N ARG A 646 43.82 -2.15 1.74
CA ARG A 646 44.57 -2.53 2.94
C ARG A 646 43.66 -2.84 4.11
N TYR A 647 42.63 -2.03 4.30
CA TYR A 647 41.63 -2.25 5.36
C TYR A 647 40.85 -3.55 5.14
N MET A 648 40.45 -3.84 3.90
CA MET A 648 39.75 -5.09 3.57
C MET A 648 40.64 -6.32 3.72
N ALA A 649 41.91 -6.26 3.29
CA ALA A 649 42.86 -7.34 3.49
C ALA A 649 43.09 -7.65 4.98
N PHE A 650 43.17 -6.60 5.81
CA PHE A 650 43.25 -6.73 7.26
C PHE A 650 42.00 -7.44 7.84
N CYS A 651 40.81 -7.00 7.45
CA CYS A 651 39.54 -7.60 7.91
C CYS A 651 39.31 -9.04 7.42
N GLN A 652 40.04 -9.51 6.41
CA GLN A 652 39.90 -10.84 5.79
C GLN A 652 40.95 -11.86 6.27
N THR A 653 41.89 -11.47 7.13
CA THR A 653 42.97 -12.36 7.58
C THR A 653 42.42 -13.42 8.54
N ASP A 654 42.56 -14.69 8.15
CA ASP A 654 42.01 -15.85 8.86
C ASP A 654 42.72 -16.07 10.22
N MET A 655 41.97 -16.15 11.33
CA MET A 655 42.54 -16.34 12.69
C MET A 655 43.30 -17.66 12.85
N ASN A 656 43.02 -18.67 12.03
CA ASN A 656 43.73 -19.96 12.09
C ASN A 656 45.18 -19.88 11.58
N LEU A 657 45.62 -18.74 11.04
CA LEU A 657 47.02 -18.46 10.77
C LEU A 657 47.72 -17.77 11.96
N PHE A 658 47.00 -17.24 12.95
CA PHE A 658 47.62 -16.46 14.04
C PHE A 658 48.40 -17.28 15.08
N ASP A 659 48.17 -18.59 15.16
CA ASP A 659 49.05 -19.46 15.94
C ASP A 659 50.45 -19.60 15.29
N ASP A 660 50.58 -19.30 13.99
CA ASP A 660 51.83 -19.35 13.22
C ASP A 660 52.30 -17.97 12.67
N VAL A 661 51.51 -16.90 12.84
CA VAL A 661 51.89 -15.55 12.40
C VAL A 661 52.83 -14.93 13.43
N GLN A 662 54.11 -14.87 13.08
CA GLN A 662 55.07 -14.06 13.82
C GLN A 662 54.59 -12.60 13.92
N ASP A 663 54.84 -12.02 15.10
CA ASP A 663 54.57 -10.64 15.55
C ASP A 663 54.72 -9.54 14.48
N THR A 664 55.57 -9.78 13.50
CA THR A 664 55.97 -8.85 12.44
C THR A 664 54.88 -8.50 11.43
N THR A 665 53.85 -9.33 11.20
CA THR A 665 52.86 -9.09 10.13
C THR A 665 51.81 -8.07 10.55
N LEU A 666 51.36 -8.15 11.81
CA LEU A 666 50.47 -7.16 12.43
C LEU A 666 51.20 -5.82 12.62
N ASP A 667 52.45 -5.87 13.10
CA ASP A 667 53.34 -4.70 13.21
C ASP A 667 53.60 -4.01 11.86
N THR A 668 53.58 -4.75 10.74
CA THR A 668 53.80 -4.19 9.40
C THR A 668 52.54 -3.55 8.82
N ALA A 669 51.36 -4.10 9.10
CA ALA A 669 50.07 -3.50 8.72
C ALA A 669 49.76 -2.24 9.55
N LEU A 670 50.20 -2.21 10.82
CA LEU A 670 49.97 -1.11 11.76
C LEU A 670 51.09 -0.03 11.73
N LYS A 671 52.22 -0.28 11.07
CA LYS A 671 53.36 0.66 10.93
C LYS A 671 53.10 2.00 10.21
N PRO A 672 52.13 2.15 9.28
CA PRO A 672 51.89 3.43 8.61
C PRO A 672 51.11 4.44 9.47
N LEU A 673 50.59 4.04 10.63
CA LEU A 673 49.87 4.91 11.56
C LEU A 673 50.75 6.06 12.05
N PRO A 674 50.36 7.33 11.86
CA PRO A 674 50.89 8.41 12.68
C PRO A 674 50.29 8.24 14.08
N THR A 675 50.99 7.51 14.93
CA THR A 675 50.60 7.28 16.33
C THR A 675 50.73 8.57 17.13
N ASN A 676 49.70 9.39 17.10
CA ASN A 676 49.37 10.20 18.26
C ASN A 676 48.28 9.45 19.02
N ASP A 677 48.66 8.93 20.19
CA ASP A 677 47.83 8.39 21.28
C ASP A 677 47.46 6.89 21.35
N VAL A 678 47.95 5.99 20.48
CA VAL A 678 47.76 4.53 20.66
C VAL A 678 49.08 3.76 20.68
N ASP A 679 49.50 3.31 21.86
CA ASP A 679 50.70 2.50 22.07
C ASP A 679 50.39 0.99 21.95
N LEU A 680 50.62 0.44 20.76
CA LEU A 680 50.37 -0.97 20.43
C LEU A 680 51.32 -1.96 21.14
N SER A 681 52.36 -1.47 21.83
CA SER A 681 53.26 -2.32 22.63
C SER A 681 52.65 -2.73 23.97
N GLN A 682 51.55 -2.09 24.37
CA GLN A 682 50.82 -2.39 25.60
C GLN A 682 50.05 -3.72 25.46
N PRO A 683 50.29 -4.71 26.35
CA PRO A 683 49.61 -6.00 26.31
C PRO A 683 48.09 -5.90 26.32
N GLU A 684 47.55 -4.88 26.99
CA GLU A 684 46.11 -4.63 27.11
C GLU A 684 45.49 -4.17 25.77
N MET A 685 46.17 -3.30 25.03
CA MET A 685 45.75 -2.86 23.70
C MET A 685 45.84 -3.99 22.67
N ARG A 686 46.88 -4.82 22.79
CA ARG A 686 47.05 -6.01 21.94
C ARG A 686 45.97 -7.05 22.19
N ALA A 687 45.63 -7.31 23.46
CA ALA A 687 44.52 -8.19 23.83
C ALA A 687 43.18 -7.65 23.33
N PHE A 688 42.93 -6.34 23.49
CA PHE A 688 41.73 -5.68 22.96
C PHE A 688 41.61 -5.84 21.43
N ILE A 689 42.67 -5.61 20.67
CA ILE A 689 42.67 -5.79 19.21
C ILE A 689 42.48 -7.27 18.82
N GLN A 690 43.09 -8.22 19.56
CA GLN A 690 42.89 -9.65 19.34
C GLN A 690 41.45 -10.10 19.60
N ASP A 691 40.82 -9.58 20.64
CA ASP A 691 39.42 -9.82 20.93
C ASP A 691 38.54 -9.28 19.80
N ILE A 692 38.75 -8.02 19.37
CA ILE A 692 38.04 -7.42 18.23
C ILE A 692 38.13 -8.29 16.97
N LEU A 693 39.33 -8.80 16.65
CA LEU A 693 39.54 -9.65 15.48
C LEU A 693 38.88 -11.02 15.60
N GLY A 694 38.87 -11.61 16.80
CA GLY A 694 38.11 -12.84 17.07
C GLY A 694 36.61 -12.65 16.87
N TRP A 695 36.08 -11.52 17.32
CA TRP A 695 34.69 -11.12 17.14
C TRP A 695 34.31 -10.88 15.68
N LEU A 696 35.16 -10.16 14.95
CA LEU A 696 35.00 -9.96 13.52
C LEU A 696 34.89 -11.30 12.79
N ASN A 697 35.77 -12.25 13.09
CA ASN A 697 35.81 -13.57 12.45
C ASN A 697 34.60 -14.47 12.76
N ALA A 698 34.06 -14.42 13.99
CA ALA A 698 32.89 -15.22 14.37
C ALA A 698 31.61 -14.84 13.60
N SER A 699 31.45 -13.55 13.28
CA SER A 699 30.26 -13.05 12.57
C SER A 699 30.30 -13.24 11.04
N ILE A 700 31.49 -13.48 10.47
CA ILE A 700 31.72 -13.51 9.02
C ILE A 700 30.83 -14.50 8.28
N PRO A 701 30.68 -15.76 8.72
CA PRO A 701 29.89 -16.73 7.96
C PRO A 701 28.44 -16.28 7.83
N ALA A 702 27.80 -15.89 8.94
CA ALA A 702 26.41 -15.45 8.95
C ALA A 702 26.19 -14.16 8.13
N ILE A 703 27.07 -13.16 8.26
CA ILE A 703 26.97 -11.91 7.49
C ILE A 703 27.22 -12.18 6.00
N LYS A 704 28.21 -13.01 5.64
CA LYS A 704 28.45 -13.36 4.23
C LYS A 704 27.25 -14.08 3.63
N THR A 705 26.66 -15.04 4.34
CA THR A 705 25.44 -15.71 3.88
C THR A 705 24.29 -14.72 3.76
N LEU A 706 24.12 -13.81 4.72
CA LEU A 706 23.11 -12.75 4.65
C LEU A 706 23.29 -11.86 3.42
N ILE A 707 24.51 -11.38 3.16
CA ILE A 707 24.83 -10.58 1.98
C ILE A 707 24.55 -11.39 0.71
N GLN A 708 24.91 -12.68 0.66
CA GLN A 708 24.60 -13.53 -0.49
C GLN A 708 23.09 -13.66 -0.74
N VAL A 709 22.28 -13.79 0.31
CA VAL A 709 20.81 -13.79 0.21
C VAL A 709 20.31 -12.45 -0.31
N LEU A 710 20.83 -11.35 0.22
CA LEU A 710 20.45 -10.00 -0.21
C LEU A 710 20.85 -9.72 -1.66
N GLU A 711 22.01 -10.19 -2.13
CA GLU A 711 22.44 -10.06 -3.52
C GLU A 711 21.52 -10.81 -4.50
N GLN A 712 20.85 -11.89 -4.06
CA GLN A 712 19.89 -12.62 -4.91
C GLN A 712 18.66 -11.77 -5.25
N THR A 713 18.32 -10.77 -4.42
CA THR A 713 17.27 -9.80 -4.75
C THR A 713 17.62 -8.95 -5.97
N GLN A 714 18.91 -8.89 -6.31
CA GLN A 714 19.47 -8.02 -7.33
C GLN A 714 19.06 -6.55 -7.14
N ILE A 715 18.81 -6.10 -5.91
CA ILE A 715 18.29 -4.74 -5.68
C ILE A 715 19.19 -3.64 -6.27
N HIS A 716 20.48 -3.92 -6.45
CA HIS A 716 21.40 -3.03 -7.13
C HIS A 716 20.98 -2.67 -8.57
N THR A 717 20.24 -3.54 -9.28
CA THR A 717 19.68 -3.30 -10.62
C THR A 717 18.51 -2.32 -10.57
N PHE A 718 17.78 -2.27 -9.45
CA PHE A 718 16.70 -1.30 -9.19
C PHE A 718 17.20 0.08 -8.75
N LEU A 719 18.44 0.20 -8.27
CA LEU A 719 18.96 1.46 -7.72
C LEU A 719 19.33 2.50 -8.80
N LYS A 720 18.98 2.28 -10.06
CA LYS A 720 19.15 3.26 -11.13
C LYS A 720 18.00 3.13 -12.12
N PRO A 721 17.26 4.21 -12.41
CA PRO A 721 16.23 4.15 -13.43
C PRO A 721 16.86 4.07 -14.83
N ASN A 722 16.11 3.55 -15.79
CA ASN A 722 16.51 3.50 -17.20
C ASN A 722 16.36 4.88 -17.87
N GLU A 723 16.62 4.94 -19.19
CA GLU A 723 16.50 6.19 -19.96
C GLU A 723 15.07 6.77 -19.99
N SER A 724 14.06 5.94 -19.76
CA SER A 724 12.65 6.33 -19.62
C SER A 724 12.27 6.62 -18.16
N LEU A 725 13.26 6.79 -17.27
CA LEU A 725 13.08 7.04 -15.84
C LEU A 725 12.28 5.97 -15.08
N ALA A 726 11.96 4.83 -15.71
CA ALA A 726 11.30 3.71 -15.09
C ALA A 726 12.31 2.78 -14.44
N LEU A 727 11.88 2.08 -13.39
CA LEU A 727 12.68 1.02 -12.78
C LEU A 727 12.74 -0.20 -13.69
N GLU A 728 13.93 -0.74 -13.89
CA GLU A 728 14.12 -2.05 -14.53
C GLU A 728 13.85 -3.17 -13.54
N ARG A 729 13.19 -4.23 -14.02
CA ARG A 729 12.99 -5.44 -13.23
C ARG A 729 14.22 -6.34 -13.35
N PRO A 730 14.64 -7.02 -12.27
CA PRO A 730 15.55 -8.13 -12.36
C PRO A 730 14.99 -9.22 -13.26
N ASP A 731 15.88 -9.94 -13.94
CA ASP A 731 15.52 -11.00 -14.89
C ASP A 731 14.58 -12.05 -14.26
N TYR A 732 14.79 -12.40 -12.98
CA TYR A 732 13.98 -13.39 -12.29
C TYR A 732 12.56 -12.90 -11.95
N LEU A 733 12.32 -11.59 -11.95
CA LEU A 733 11.00 -10.95 -11.79
C LEU A 733 10.45 -10.43 -13.13
N ALA A 734 11.03 -10.82 -14.26
CA ALA A 734 10.46 -10.50 -15.57
C ALA A 734 9.08 -11.17 -15.75
N GLU A 735 8.91 -12.38 -15.20
CA GLU A 735 7.69 -13.18 -15.32
C GLU A 735 6.69 -12.90 -14.20
N ALA A 736 5.44 -12.56 -14.57
CA ALA A 736 4.35 -12.31 -13.62
C ALA A 736 4.03 -13.52 -12.73
N LYS A 737 4.24 -14.75 -13.24
CA LYS A 737 4.03 -15.98 -12.47
C LYS A 737 5.01 -16.07 -11.30
N THR A 738 6.32 -15.88 -11.55
CA THR A 738 7.35 -15.92 -10.50
C THR A 738 7.07 -14.91 -9.40
N ILE A 739 6.66 -13.72 -9.80
CA ILE A 739 6.22 -12.66 -8.90
C ILE A 739 5.06 -13.13 -8.00
N ALA A 740 4.01 -13.72 -8.60
CA ALA A 740 2.85 -14.20 -7.87
C ALA A 740 3.20 -15.35 -6.92
N ASP A 741 4.05 -16.28 -7.36
CA ASP A 741 4.52 -17.43 -6.56
C ASP A 741 5.30 -16.95 -5.32
N LEU A 742 6.19 -15.96 -5.49
CA LEU A 742 6.94 -15.35 -4.38
C LEU A 742 6.03 -14.60 -3.40
N HIS A 743 5.07 -13.82 -3.92
CA HIS A 743 4.10 -13.14 -3.07
C HIS A 743 3.24 -14.13 -2.26
N GLY A 744 2.83 -15.25 -2.88
CA GLY A 744 2.11 -16.33 -2.21
C GLY A 744 2.92 -16.97 -1.08
N LEU A 745 4.23 -17.20 -1.31
CA LEU A 745 5.15 -17.71 -0.30
C LEU A 745 5.31 -16.76 0.90
N LEU A 746 5.43 -15.46 0.65
CA LEU A 746 5.51 -14.47 1.74
C LEU A 746 4.22 -14.46 2.57
N SER A 747 3.07 -14.49 1.89
CA SER A 747 1.76 -14.49 2.53
C SER A 747 1.55 -15.71 3.44
N SER A 748 1.96 -16.90 3.00
CA SER A 748 1.86 -18.12 3.82
C SER A 748 2.84 -18.13 5.00
N THR A 749 4.02 -17.52 4.84
CA THR A 749 5.03 -17.47 5.90
C THR A 749 4.69 -16.50 7.02
N LEU A 750 4.06 -15.36 6.70
CA LEU A 750 3.75 -14.30 7.65
C LEU A 750 2.43 -14.49 8.39
N ARG A 751 1.52 -15.32 7.87
CA ARG A 751 0.21 -15.56 8.47
C ARG A 751 0.22 -16.93 9.13
N PRO A 752 0.61 -17.05 10.42
CA PRO A 752 0.35 -18.26 11.16
C PRO A 752 -1.16 -18.44 11.18
N THR A 753 -1.62 -19.36 10.36
CA THR A 753 -3.04 -19.61 10.26
C THR A 753 -3.43 -20.34 11.55
N MET A 754 -4.49 -19.87 12.21
CA MET A 754 -4.95 -20.43 13.48
C MET A 754 -5.49 -21.85 13.25
N LEU A 755 -4.59 -22.83 13.22
CA LEU A 755 -4.92 -24.24 13.35
C LEU A 755 -4.96 -24.60 14.83
N ARG A 756 -6.13 -24.95 15.33
CA ARG A 756 -6.30 -25.47 16.68
C ARG A 756 -6.78 -26.92 16.59
N HIS A 757 -5.91 -27.88 16.90
CA HIS A 757 -6.21 -29.32 16.82
C HIS A 757 -6.73 -29.76 15.42
N GLY A 758 -6.13 -29.23 14.35
CA GLY A 758 -6.55 -29.48 12.97
C GLY A 758 -7.73 -28.62 12.51
N GLU A 759 -8.36 -27.82 13.39
CA GLU A 759 -9.42 -26.89 13.00
C GLU A 759 -8.82 -25.57 12.51
N LEU A 760 -9.08 -25.25 11.25
CA LEU A 760 -8.82 -23.93 10.68
C LEU A 760 -9.88 -22.96 11.19
N LEU A 761 -9.46 -21.97 11.97
CA LEU A 761 -10.36 -20.97 12.53
C LEU A 761 -10.53 -19.76 11.59
N SER A 762 -11.70 -19.14 11.65
CA SER A 762 -11.99 -17.90 10.93
C SER A 762 -11.09 -16.80 11.43
N PRO A 763 -10.33 -16.14 10.55
CA PRO A 763 -9.47 -15.05 10.96
C PRO A 763 -10.31 -13.79 11.27
N MET A 764 -11.42 -13.57 10.56
CA MET A 764 -12.23 -12.34 10.68
C MET A 764 -13.71 -12.64 10.88
N GLU A 765 -14.47 -11.60 11.22
CA GLU A 765 -15.91 -11.59 10.98
C GLU A 765 -16.16 -11.37 9.48
N ALA A 766 -16.79 -12.34 8.83
CA ALA A 766 -17.01 -12.33 7.39
C ALA A 766 -18.19 -13.23 7.02
N THR A 767 -18.64 -13.14 5.77
CA THR A 767 -19.47 -14.20 5.17
C THR A 767 -18.55 -15.17 4.45
N ILE A 768 -18.56 -16.44 4.85
CA ILE A 768 -17.73 -17.45 4.19
C ILE A 768 -18.43 -17.98 2.94
N TYR A 769 -17.68 -18.12 1.85
CA TYR A 769 -18.14 -18.80 0.65
C TYR A 769 -17.21 -19.96 0.32
N HIS A 770 -17.79 -21.15 0.23
CA HIS A 770 -17.04 -22.34 -0.18
C HIS A 770 -16.84 -22.40 -1.68
N GLN A 771 -17.42 -21.46 -2.42
CA GLN A 771 -17.43 -21.41 -3.88
C GLN A 771 -16.84 -20.06 -4.32
N PRO A 772 -16.13 -20.01 -5.45
CA PRO A 772 -15.61 -18.76 -5.97
C PRO A 772 -16.67 -17.76 -6.40
N GLU A 773 -17.82 -18.27 -6.85
CA GLU A 773 -18.94 -17.49 -7.34
C GLU A 773 -20.22 -18.33 -7.20
N PRO A 774 -21.41 -17.70 -7.14
CA PRO A 774 -22.67 -18.43 -7.02
C PRO A 774 -22.87 -19.46 -8.14
N GLY A 775 -22.90 -20.74 -7.80
CA GLY A 775 -23.14 -21.84 -8.73
C GLY A 775 -21.88 -22.55 -9.25
N ALA A 776 -20.68 -22.12 -8.85
CA ALA A 776 -19.44 -22.84 -9.11
C ALA A 776 -19.24 -24.02 -8.13
N PRO A 777 -18.42 -25.03 -8.50
CA PRO A 777 -18.02 -26.07 -7.55
C PRO A 777 -17.31 -25.48 -6.32
N PRO A 778 -17.43 -26.10 -5.14
CA PRO A 778 -16.70 -25.66 -3.98
C PRO A 778 -15.18 -25.82 -4.19
N PHE A 779 -14.38 -24.94 -3.56
CA PHE A 779 -12.92 -24.99 -3.65
C PHE A 779 -12.36 -26.34 -3.21
N VAL A 780 -12.95 -26.93 -2.18
CA VAL A 780 -12.60 -28.23 -1.62
C VAL A 780 -13.84 -28.99 -1.17
N GLU A 781 -13.74 -30.31 -1.15
CA GLU A 781 -14.76 -31.20 -0.60
C GLU A 781 -14.18 -32.01 0.56
N VAL A 782 -15.05 -32.52 1.44
CA VAL A 782 -14.64 -33.44 2.50
C VAL A 782 -14.00 -34.69 1.89
N GLY A 783 -12.80 -35.05 2.34
CA GLY A 783 -11.96 -36.11 1.79
C GLY A 783 -10.99 -35.65 0.71
N GLY A 784 -11.05 -34.39 0.26
CA GLY A 784 -10.12 -33.81 -0.69
C GLY A 784 -8.74 -33.54 -0.09
N GLU A 785 -7.68 -33.80 -0.85
CA GLU A 785 -6.33 -33.37 -0.52
C GLU A 785 -6.18 -31.87 -0.77
N VAL A 786 -5.50 -31.19 0.15
CA VAL A 786 -5.17 -29.77 0.08
C VAL A 786 -3.68 -29.58 0.29
N SER A 787 -3.09 -28.67 -0.48
CA SER A 787 -1.70 -28.23 -0.30
C SER A 787 -1.61 -26.88 0.40
N VAL A 788 -0.50 -26.60 1.08
CA VAL A 788 -0.21 -25.28 1.65
C VAL A 788 -0.37 -24.20 0.57
N GLY A 789 -1.10 -23.13 0.88
CA GLY A 789 -1.35 -22.01 -0.03
C GLY A 789 -2.54 -22.23 -0.99
N GLN A 790 -3.08 -23.44 -1.11
CA GLN A 790 -4.26 -23.70 -1.94
C GLN A 790 -5.50 -23.02 -1.34
N THR A 791 -6.20 -22.19 -2.11
CA THR A 791 -7.45 -21.54 -1.66
C THR A 791 -8.55 -22.57 -1.41
N ILE A 792 -9.12 -22.55 -0.21
CA ILE A 792 -10.16 -23.49 0.26
C ILE A 792 -11.50 -22.83 0.57
N ALA A 793 -11.54 -21.50 0.71
CA ALA A 793 -12.76 -20.70 0.78
C ALA A 793 -12.49 -19.25 0.40
N LEU A 794 -13.54 -18.45 0.26
CA LEU A 794 -13.50 -17.00 0.28
C LEU A 794 -14.13 -16.48 1.57
N LEU A 795 -13.59 -15.38 2.09
CA LEU A 795 -14.19 -14.60 3.14
C LEU A 795 -14.58 -13.24 2.56
N GLU A 796 -15.87 -12.95 2.54
CA GLU A 796 -16.36 -11.62 2.18
C GLU A 796 -16.53 -10.78 3.44
N ALA A 797 -15.74 -9.71 3.52
CA ALA A 797 -15.92 -8.65 4.48
C ALA A 797 -15.96 -7.33 3.72
N MET A 798 -17.00 -6.52 3.94
CA MET A 798 -17.10 -5.18 3.35
C MET A 798 -16.96 -5.10 1.82
N LYS A 799 -17.58 -6.04 1.08
CA LYS A 799 -17.47 -6.16 -0.38
C LYS A 799 -16.07 -6.51 -0.91
N MET A 800 -15.12 -6.79 -0.01
CA MET A 800 -13.82 -7.34 -0.34
C MET A 800 -13.85 -8.85 -0.12
N PHE A 801 -13.43 -9.60 -1.13
CA PHE A 801 -13.27 -11.04 -1.04
C PHE A 801 -11.80 -11.35 -0.75
N SER A 802 -11.54 -11.99 0.37
CA SER A 802 -10.23 -12.52 0.72
C SER A 802 -10.20 -14.01 0.48
N GLU A 803 -9.20 -14.49 -0.24
CA GLU A 803 -8.94 -15.92 -0.33
C GLU A 803 -8.48 -16.46 1.02
N LEU A 804 -9.06 -17.59 1.44
CA LEU A 804 -8.64 -18.35 2.60
C LEU A 804 -7.81 -19.55 2.11
N PRO A 805 -6.47 -19.50 2.15
CA PRO A 805 -5.62 -20.63 1.77
C PRO A 805 -5.56 -21.71 2.87
N SER A 806 -5.32 -22.96 2.46
CA SER A 806 -4.96 -24.03 3.38
C SER A 806 -3.57 -23.73 3.97
N PRO A 807 -3.40 -23.82 5.29
CA PRO A 807 -2.10 -23.55 5.92
C PRO A 807 -1.20 -24.76 6.04
N VAL A 808 -1.72 -25.95 5.76
CA VAL A 808 -1.02 -27.23 5.88
C VAL A 808 -1.33 -28.10 4.68
N ASP A 809 -0.41 -29.01 4.38
CA ASP A 809 -0.71 -30.15 3.52
C ASP A 809 -1.56 -31.15 4.32
N GLY A 810 -2.64 -31.64 3.74
CA GLY A 810 -3.51 -32.57 4.45
C GLY A 810 -4.77 -32.96 3.69
N VAL A 811 -5.68 -33.61 4.41
CA VAL A 811 -7.00 -34.00 3.89
C VAL A 811 -8.06 -33.24 4.65
N VAL A 812 -9.02 -32.65 3.93
CA VAL A 812 -10.18 -31.97 4.53
C VAL A 812 -11.07 -33.02 5.21
N GLU A 813 -11.00 -33.14 6.52
CA GLU A 813 -11.83 -34.07 7.31
C GLU A 813 -13.25 -33.53 7.47
N ALA A 814 -13.43 -32.22 7.63
CA ALA A 814 -14.74 -31.60 7.76
C ALA A 814 -14.76 -30.15 7.27
N ILE A 815 -15.91 -29.72 6.77
CA ILE A 815 -16.26 -28.32 6.57
C ILE A 815 -17.28 -27.99 7.65
N LEU A 816 -16.97 -27.04 8.53
CA LEU A 816 -17.66 -26.82 9.81
C LEU A 816 -18.71 -25.70 9.75
N VAL A 817 -18.81 -24.99 8.62
CA VAL A 817 -19.72 -23.87 8.39
C VAL A 817 -20.36 -23.99 7.00
N GLU A 818 -21.53 -23.40 6.82
CA GLU A 818 -22.22 -23.38 5.52
C GLU A 818 -21.72 -22.24 4.63
N SER A 819 -21.82 -22.40 3.31
CA SER A 819 -21.51 -21.30 2.37
C SER A 819 -22.60 -20.22 2.49
N GLY A 820 -22.20 -18.95 2.50
CA GLY A 820 -23.07 -17.81 2.79
C GLY A 820 -23.31 -17.58 4.29
N GLN A 821 -22.66 -18.35 5.17
CA GLN A 821 -22.82 -18.17 6.61
C GLN A 821 -21.95 -17.02 7.12
N GLY A 822 -22.53 -16.14 7.93
CA GLY A 822 -21.77 -15.18 8.72
C GLY A 822 -20.97 -15.90 9.81
N VAL A 823 -19.66 -15.72 9.81
CA VAL A 823 -18.72 -16.28 10.78
C VAL A 823 -18.06 -15.15 11.56
N LYS A 824 -17.68 -15.40 12.82
CA LYS A 824 -16.90 -14.47 13.65
C LYS A 824 -15.45 -14.93 13.75
N THR A 825 -14.53 -14.05 14.11
CA THR A 825 -13.15 -14.43 14.43
C THR A 825 -13.11 -15.59 15.44
N GLY A 826 -12.27 -16.59 15.18
CA GLY A 826 -12.14 -17.81 15.98
C GLY A 826 -13.19 -18.88 15.70
N THR A 827 -14.17 -18.65 14.81
CA THR A 827 -15.16 -19.67 14.41
C THR A 827 -14.45 -20.79 13.63
N PRO A 828 -14.49 -22.06 14.05
CA PRO A 828 -13.94 -23.15 13.26
C PRO A 828 -14.61 -23.22 11.87
N LEU A 829 -13.82 -23.22 10.80
CA LEU A 829 -14.28 -23.21 9.40
C LEU A 829 -14.09 -24.56 8.73
N PHE A 830 -12.90 -25.15 8.87
CA PHE A 830 -12.53 -26.44 8.30
C PHE A 830 -11.81 -27.27 9.36
N LYS A 831 -11.83 -28.59 9.22
CA LYS A 831 -10.94 -29.50 9.93
C LYS A 831 -10.06 -30.22 8.92
N ILE A 832 -8.75 -30.07 9.03
CA ILE A 832 -7.75 -30.60 8.12
C ILE A 832 -6.82 -31.52 8.90
N VAL A 833 -6.69 -32.76 8.44
CA VAL A 833 -5.80 -33.77 9.03
C VAL A 833 -4.52 -33.82 8.21
N THR A 834 -3.38 -33.52 8.83
CA THR A 834 -2.06 -33.57 8.20
C THR A 834 -1.61 -35.03 8.01
N GLN A 835 -0.93 -35.34 6.91
CA GLN A 835 -0.49 -36.72 6.62
C GLN A 835 0.67 -37.19 7.53
N ASP A 836 1.40 -36.26 8.15
CA ASP A 836 2.40 -36.55 9.18
C ASP A 836 1.92 -36.05 10.55
N ALA A 837 1.07 -36.85 11.19
CA ALA A 837 0.75 -36.67 12.61
C ALA A 837 1.90 -37.24 13.46
N THR A 838 2.94 -36.44 13.71
CA THR A 838 3.54 -36.44 15.04
C THR A 838 2.80 -35.39 15.84
N ASP A 839 2.04 -35.84 16.83
CA ASP A 839 1.44 -35.01 17.88
C ASP A 839 2.42 -33.90 18.31
N GLU A 840 1.92 -32.66 18.41
CA GLU A 840 2.60 -31.38 18.70
C GLU A 840 2.98 -30.52 17.47
N THR A 841 2.02 -29.72 16.98
CA THR A 841 2.33 -28.53 16.17
C THR A 841 1.57 -27.26 16.61
N THR A 842 2.38 -26.23 16.86
CA THR A 842 2.19 -24.78 16.67
C THR A 842 1.50 -23.92 17.75
N ILE A 843 0.71 -24.43 18.70
CA ILE A 843 0.29 -23.60 19.86
C ILE A 843 1.24 -23.77 21.06
N ASP A 844 1.80 -24.96 21.28
CA ASP A 844 2.70 -25.22 22.42
C ASP A 844 4.15 -24.70 22.22
N ARG A 845 4.43 -24.04 21.09
CA ARG A 845 5.74 -23.44 20.76
C ARG A 845 5.72 -21.91 20.61
N LEU A 846 4.66 -21.23 21.05
CA LEU A 846 4.91 -19.90 21.60
C LEU A 846 5.95 -20.11 22.71
N PRO A 847 7.02 -19.29 22.80
CA PRO A 847 7.83 -19.31 23.99
C PRO A 847 6.87 -19.27 25.18
N GLN A 848 6.93 -20.29 26.04
CA GLN A 848 6.72 -20.01 27.45
C GLN A 848 7.84 -19.04 27.81
N LEU A 849 7.64 -17.76 27.48
CA LEU A 849 8.27 -16.66 28.15
C LEU A 849 7.72 -16.78 29.56
N GLU A 850 8.42 -17.59 30.34
CA GLU A 850 8.40 -17.55 31.79
C GLU A 850 8.42 -16.08 32.18
N SER A 851 7.25 -15.61 32.60
CA SER A 851 7.10 -14.83 33.82
C SER A 851 8.30 -13.94 34.16
N ASN A 852 8.52 -12.89 33.39
CA ASN A 852 9.11 -11.67 33.93
C ASN A 852 8.06 -10.57 33.94
N GLY A 853 7.05 -10.81 34.79
CA GLY A 853 6.58 -9.76 35.69
C GLY A 853 5.33 -8.96 35.32
N PHE A 854 4.30 -9.50 34.68
CA PHE A 854 2.95 -8.89 34.74
C PHE A 854 1.86 -9.97 34.64
N GLN A 855 1.60 -10.67 35.74
CA GLN A 855 0.41 -11.50 35.90
C GLN A 855 -0.64 -10.78 36.76
N ASN A 856 -1.88 -10.93 36.32
CA ASN A 856 -3.15 -10.78 37.03
C ASN A 856 -3.66 -9.34 37.18
N HIS A 857 -4.66 -8.98 36.36
CA HIS A 857 -5.97 -8.46 36.79
C HIS A 857 -6.97 -8.50 35.61
N PHE A 858 -7.32 -9.69 35.12
CA PHE A 858 -8.57 -9.89 34.36
C PHE A 858 -9.17 -11.26 34.71
N PHE A 859 -9.73 -11.31 35.92
CA PHE A 859 -10.92 -12.10 36.22
C PHE A 859 -11.87 -11.13 36.94
N LEU A 860 -13.07 -11.00 36.38
CA LEU A 860 -14.27 -10.26 36.82
C LEU A 860 -14.60 -8.97 36.04
N LEU A 861 -15.81 -9.05 35.47
CA LEU A 861 -16.72 -8.05 34.86
C LEU A 861 -16.63 -7.88 33.34
#